data_AF-A0A2Z6S3X9-F1
#
_entry.id   AF-A0A2Z6S3X9-F1
#
_cell.length_a   1.000
_cell.length_b   1.000
_cell.length_c   1.000
_cell.angle_alpha   90.00
_cell.angle_beta   90.00
_cell.angle_gamma   90.00
#
_symmetry.space_group_name_H-M   'P 1'
#
loop_
_entity.id
_entity.type
_entity.pdbx_description
1 polymer ?
#
loop_
_entity_poly.entity_id
_entity_poly.type
_entity_poly.pdbx_seq_one_letter_code
_entity_poly.pdbx_strand_id
1 'polypeptide(L)'
;MTSYLPDDCIYYIIKYLQGYRSILFNCALVNRFWCRAAIPLLYADPFFKANLFFKSSKNIILTLIPCFSKTEILQLKNQLRFIGINNIDIKDEYEPLFEYPKYLKYYNSYNVDFTIFEWLKGFLCQRNKIHENYFCSIFHQSILNRCINIEQFIIDFNPLIKYNPNFNFPISNLIKLNSLTLDNLEDLDKEIAKEFLNDIAIHCLNLKEFKIFSKENVNISHPKTQEELCIIIQKQNNLEKFEIGQFLLNENIFLSLEFQKHSLISIIFSFTDFSNISFKNFMNLYNLNYLRFYGCIDTKPLDQYEILRFASFKLNELILNYNFWNENIEPTMIKYFGTSLHNLTINGKSITTPIIENISIYCLNLITLEMEISTNIDIIAIPHFKNLKVRKLCIKVFSFFRSDISETFMRLANNLTINVKEISFWIMYYETSLFKVFLEHCHNHLEKISLRIHCAQFLIESEFLKIIKIISNYIEKGNNNLKILNISRNIFVNDEELRLLDEIKAKGTSPYLTDDCIYCILRYLQEYRSTLFNYILVNRLWCRAAILLLYSNPFNIHHITNYSIILTLILCLNKDGLLQLKNQAKFIDINDEYKPLFKYPKYLKIYDYSKISYVIFKWLKNLLNPVAEIFRNFRLIFHQF
;
A
#
# COMPACT_ATOMS: atom_id res chain seq x y z
N MET A 1 -0.96 27.26 -38.66
CA MET A 1 -0.70 25.82 -38.46
C MET A 1 -0.78 25.55 -36.98
N THR A 2 -1.54 24.54 -36.53
CA THR A 2 -1.57 24.12 -35.12
C THR A 2 -0.41 23.17 -34.85
N SER A 3 0.46 23.53 -33.90
CA SER A 3 1.59 22.69 -33.50
C SER A 3 1.11 21.47 -32.72
N TYR A 4 1.07 20.31 -33.38
CA TYR A 4 0.79 19.04 -32.73
C TYR A 4 2.03 18.55 -31.96
N LEU A 5 1.86 17.96 -30.79
CA LEU A 5 2.95 17.28 -30.08
C LEU A 5 3.34 16.01 -30.85
N PRO A 6 4.64 15.71 -31.04
CA PRO A 6 5.07 14.45 -31.64
C PRO A 6 4.57 13.24 -30.85
N ASP A 7 4.27 12.16 -31.57
CA ASP A 7 3.76 10.90 -31.00
C ASP A 7 4.69 10.33 -29.91
N ASP A 8 6.01 10.45 -30.05
CA ASP A 8 6.98 10.05 -29.02
C ASP A 8 6.81 10.86 -27.73
N CYS A 9 6.64 12.18 -27.83
CA CYS A 9 6.40 13.05 -26.68
C CYS A 9 5.08 12.69 -25.98
N ILE A 10 4.03 12.39 -26.76
CA ILE A 10 2.75 11.90 -26.24
C ILE A 10 2.95 10.54 -25.54
N TYR A 11 3.71 9.61 -26.11
CA TYR A 11 4.01 8.33 -25.49
C TYR A 11 4.77 8.48 -24.17
N TYR A 12 5.77 9.37 -24.08
CA TYR A 12 6.47 9.65 -22.82
C TYR A 12 5.54 10.26 -21.76
N ILE A 13 4.60 11.14 -22.14
CA ILE A 13 3.57 11.69 -21.24
C ILE A 13 2.65 10.57 -20.73
N ILE A 14 2.15 9.69 -21.61
CA ILE A 14 1.29 8.56 -21.22
C ILE A 14 2.07 7.56 -20.36
N LYS A 15 3.36 7.33 -20.63
CA LYS A 15 4.25 6.49 -19.80
C LYS A 15 4.44 7.06 -18.39
N TYR A 16 4.58 8.38 -18.25
CA TYR A 16 4.62 9.03 -16.92
C TYR A 16 3.34 8.81 -16.11
N LEU A 17 2.20 8.57 -16.78
CA LEU A 17 0.92 8.28 -16.14
C LEU A 17 0.75 6.82 -15.69
N GLN A 18 1.76 5.94 -15.81
CA GLN A 18 1.64 4.50 -15.50
C GLN A 18 1.11 4.18 -14.09
N GLY A 19 1.40 5.01 -13.07
CA GLY A 19 0.85 4.85 -11.72
C GLY A 19 -0.65 5.20 -11.57
N TYR A 20 -1.23 5.90 -12.55
CA TYR A 20 -2.53 6.58 -12.50
C TYR A 20 -3.57 5.90 -13.40
N ARG A 21 -3.95 4.67 -13.06
CA ARG A 21 -4.87 3.78 -13.80
C ARG A 21 -6.11 4.47 -14.39
N SER A 22 -6.76 5.39 -13.66
CA SER A 22 -7.95 6.12 -14.13
C SER A 22 -7.64 7.15 -15.21
N ILE A 23 -6.47 7.80 -15.15
CA ILE A 23 -6.03 8.75 -16.18
C ILE A 23 -5.64 7.97 -17.44
N LEU A 24 -4.90 6.86 -17.31
CA LEU A 24 -4.60 5.96 -18.43
C LEU A 24 -5.87 5.43 -19.12
N PHE A 25 -6.90 5.07 -18.36
CA PHE A 25 -8.17 4.64 -18.93
C PHE A 25 -8.82 5.76 -19.77
N ASN A 26 -8.83 7.00 -19.26
CA ASN A 26 -9.31 8.14 -20.02
C ASN A 26 -8.45 8.42 -21.27
N CYS A 27 -7.12 8.30 -21.17
CA CYS A 27 -6.20 8.38 -22.32
C CYS A 27 -6.59 7.36 -23.40
N ALA A 28 -6.94 6.13 -23.01
CA ALA A 28 -7.30 5.08 -23.96
C ALA A 28 -8.60 5.37 -24.75
N LEU A 29 -9.41 6.34 -24.32
CA LEU A 29 -10.63 6.78 -25.00
C LEU A 29 -10.42 7.99 -25.94
N VAL A 30 -9.23 8.61 -25.96
CA VAL A 30 -8.98 9.87 -26.72
C VAL A 30 -8.95 9.63 -28.23
N ASN A 31 -8.11 8.71 -28.70
CA ASN A 31 -8.01 8.30 -30.11
C ASN A 31 -7.22 6.98 -30.25
N ARG A 32 -7.10 6.45 -31.48
CA ARG A 32 -6.40 5.18 -31.77
C ARG A 32 -4.93 5.17 -31.32
N PHE A 33 -4.19 6.28 -31.42
CA PHE A 33 -2.80 6.34 -30.96
C PHE A 33 -2.72 6.25 -29.44
N TRP A 34 -3.46 7.13 -28.75
CA TRP A 34 -3.50 7.16 -27.28
C TRP A 34 -4.00 5.84 -26.69
N CYS A 35 -4.95 5.17 -27.36
CA CYS A 35 -5.40 3.81 -27.03
C CYS A 35 -4.25 2.79 -27.11
N ARG A 36 -3.53 2.73 -28.24
CA ARG A 36 -2.39 1.82 -28.42
C ARG A 36 -1.22 2.10 -27.46
N ALA A 37 -1.03 3.34 -27.05
CA ALA A 37 -0.03 3.72 -26.04
C ALA A 37 -0.46 3.38 -24.60
N ALA A 38 -1.72 3.65 -24.25
CA ALA A 38 -2.21 3.51 -22.88
C ALA A 38 -2.58 2.08 -22.48
N ILE A 39 -3.13 1.26 -23.39
CA ILE A 39 -3.57 -0.11 -23.07
C ILE A 39 -2.43 -1.01 -22.54
N PRO A 40 -1.22 -1.05 -23.13
CA PRO A 40 -0.11 -1.84 -22.57
C PRO A 40 0.27 -1.41 -21.15
N LEU A 41 0.24 -0.10 -20.84
CA LEU A 41 0.53 0.43 -19.51
C LEU A 41 -0.61 0.15 -18.52
N LEU A 42 -1.86 0.11 -19.00
CA LEU A 42 -3.06 -0.21 -18.23
C LEU A 42 -3.18 -1.70 -17.90
N TYR A 43 -2.63 -2.59 -18.74
CA TYR A 43 -2.65 -4.04 -18.55
C TYR A 43 -1.30 -4.64 -18.12
N ALA A 44 -0.27 -3.82 -17.93
CA ALA A 44 0.98 -4.18 -17.25
C ALA A 44 0.71 -4.77 -15.86
N ASP A 45 -0.17 -4.12 -15.10
CA ASP A 45 -0.70 -4.58 -13.82
C ASP A 45 -2.19 -4.23 -13.72
N PRO A 46 -3.10 -5.15 -14.09
CA PRO A 46 -4.52 -4.92 -13.99
C PRO A 46 -5.06 -5.10 -12.56
N PHE A 47 -4.40 -5.91 -11.72
CA PHE A 47 -4.99 -6.45 -10.49
C PHE A 47 -4.64 -5.66 -9.21
N PHE A 48 -3.45 -5.04 -9.12
CA PHE A 48 -2.92 -4.38 -7.90
C PHE A 48 -3.80 -3.30 -7.25
N LYS A 49 -4.80 -2.76 -7.96
CA LYS A 49 -5.78 -1.79 -7.41
C LYS A 49 -7.24 -2.23 -7.53
N ALA A 50 -7.51 -3.43 -8.06
CA ALA A 50 -8.86 -4.01 -8.05
C ALA A 50 -9.37 -4.22 -6.63
N ASN A 51 -8.45 -4.55 -5.70
CA ASN A 51 -8.71 -4.78 -4.27
C ASN A 51 -9.39 -3.61 -3.53
N LEU A 52 -9.47 -2.42 -4.13
CA LEU A 52 -10.09 -1.23 -3.54
C LEU A 52 -11.42 -0.81 -4.21
N PHE A 53 -11.76 -1.33 -5.39
CA PHE A 53 -12.87 -0.82 -6.20
C PHE A 53 -13.61 -1.92 -6.98
N PHE A 54 -14.65 -2.47 -6.35
CA PHE A 54 -15.56 -3.52 -6.85
C PHE A 54 -15.82 -3.52 -8.38
N LYS A 55 -16.24 -2.39 -8.96
CA LYS A 55 -16.57 -2.31 -10.40
C LYS A 55 -15.38 -2.61 -11.31
N SER A 56 -14.18 -2.22 -10.89
CA SER A 56 -12.98 -2.44 -11.70
C SER A 56 -12.69 -3.93 -11.89
N SER A 57 -12.93 -4.75 -10.85
CA SER A 57 -12.74 -6.20 -10.85
C SER A 57 -13.56 -6.88 -11.94
N LYS A 58 -14.87 -6.60 -12.02
CA LYS A 58 -15.76 -7.15 -13.06
C LYS A 58 -15.25 -6.85 -14.46
N ASN A 59 -14.88 -5.61 -14.72
CA ASN A 59 -14.42 -5.18 -16.04
C ASN A 59 -13.11 -5.86 -16.43
N ILE A 60 -12.18 -6.04 -15.49
CA ILE A 60 -10.91 -6.75 -15.72
C ILE A 60 -11.18 -8.20 -16.12
N ILE A 61 -11.96 -8.94 -15.31
CA ILE A 61 -12.25 -10.36 -15.56
C ILE A 61 -12.99 -10.55 -16.89
N LEU A 62 -14.05 -9.76 -17.15
CA LEU A 62 -14.81 -9.85 -18.40
C LEU A 62 -14.06 -9.34 -19.65
N THR A 63 -12.97 -8.58 -19.50
CA THR A 63 -12.08 -8.24 -20.62
C THR A 63 -11.05 -9.35 -20.91
N LEU A 64 -10.65 -10.10 -19.88
CA LEU A 64 -9.65 -11.16 -20.00
C LEU A 64 -10.24 -12.50 -20.47
N ILE A 65 -11.43 -12.90 -20.01
CA ILE A 65 -12.03 -14.20 -20.38
C ILE A 65 -12.20 -14.38 -21.91
N PRO A 66 -12.64 -13.39 -22.70
CA PRO A 66 -12.71 -13.53 -24.17
C PRO A 66 -11.35 -13.67 -24.87
N CYS A 67 -10.23 -13.51 -24.16
CA CYS A 67 -8.90 -13.85 -24.69
C CYS A 67 -8.57 -15.35 -24.57
N PHE A 68 -9.38 -16.13 -23.84
CA PHE A 68 -9.15 -17.55 -23.58
C PHE A 68 -9.73 -18.44 -24.69
N SER A 69 -9.34 -19.71 -24.74
CA SER A 69 -9.88 -20.65 -25.74
C SER A 69 -11.32 -21.06 -25.41
N LYS A 70 -12.06 -21.53 -26.41
CA LYS A 70 -13.45 -21.97 -26.25
C LYS A 70 -13.60 -23.10 -25.21
N THR A 71 -12.58 -23.94 -25.03
CA THR A 71 -12.54 -24.99 -23.99
C THR A 71 -12.31 -24.42 -22.58
N GLU A 72 -11.35 -23.51 -22.40
CA GLU A 72 -11.12 -22.81 -21.12
C GLU A 72 -12.37 -21.97 -20.72
N ILE A 73 -12.97 -21.25 -21.67
CA ILE A 73 -14.20 -20.47 -21.44
C ILE A 73 -15.36 -21.40 -21.04
N LEU A 74 -15.51 -22.57 -21.67
CA LEU A 74 -16.54 -23.54 -21.31
C LEU A 74 -16.31 -24.12 -19.90
N GLN A 75 -15.06 -24.40 -19.52
CA GLN A 75 -14.71 -24.83 -18.16
C GLN A 75 -15.09 -23.75 -17.12
N LEU A 76 -14.75 -22.49 -17.37
CA LEU A 76 -15.13 -21.36 -16.52
C LEU A 76 -16.66 -21.17 -16.44
N LYS A 77 -17.38 -21.25 -17.58
CA LYS A 77 -18.85 -21.24 -17.63
C LYS A 77 -19.46 -22.38 -16.81
N ASN A 78 -18.84 -23.55 -16.77
CA ASN A 78 -19.32 -24.68 -15.95
C ASN A 78 -19.06 -24.48 -14.45
N GLN A 79 -17.91 -23.93 -14.03
CA GLN A 79 -17.70 -23.61 -12.61
C GLN A 79 -18.67 -22.53 -12.12
N LEU A 80 -18.97 -21.51 -12.93
CA LEU A 80 -19.99 -20.49 -12.61
C LEU A 80 -21.37 -21.12 -12.37
N ARG A 81 -21.78 -22.12 -13.16
CA ARG A 81 -23.02 -22.87 -12.93
C ARG A 81 -23.02 -23.60 -11.57
N PHE A 82 -21.91 -24.22 -11.16
CA PHE A 82 -21.78 -24.87 -9.85
C PHE A 82 -21.71 -23.90 -8.65
N ILE A 83 -21.36 -22.63 -8.89
CA ILE A 83 -21.49 -21.52 -7.92
C ILE A 83 -22.94 -20.96 -7.91
N GLY A 84 -23.82 -21.43 -8.81
CA GLY A 84 -25.20 -20.98 -8.95
C GLY A 84 -25.36 -19.72 -9.82
N ILE A 85 -24.41 -19.43 -10.72
CA ILE A 85 -24.38 -18.23 -11.55
C ILE A 85 -24.55 -18.62 -13.03
N ASN A 86 -25.80 -18.58 -13.50
CA ASN A 86 -26.16 -19.06 -14.85
C ASN A 86 -26.22 -17.96 -15.93
N ASN A 87 -26.34 -16.68 -15.54
CA ASN A 87 -26.73 -15.58 -16.43
C ASN A 87 -25.61 -14.53 -16.63
N ILE A 88 -24.37 -14.95 -16.89
CA ILE A 88 -23.29 -14.02 -17.28
C ILE A 88 -23.13 -14.05 -18.81
N ASP A 89 -23.26 -12.88 -19.42
CA ASP A 89 -22.93 -12.61 -20.84
C ASP A 89 -21.41 -12.65 -21.05
N ILE A 90 -20.83 -13.86 -21.05
CA ILE A 90 -19.46 -14.12 -21.51
C ILE A 90 -19.52 -14.38 -23.01
N LYS A 91 -19.21 -13.34 -23.78
CA LYS A 91 -19.20 -13.34 -25.26
C LYS A 91 -18.02 -14.14 -25.80
N ASP A 92 -18.24 -15.41 -26.06
CA ASP A 92 -17.30 -16.36 -26.69
C ASP A 92 -17.25 -16.26 -28.23
N GLU A 93 -18.03 -15.35 -28.82
CA GLU A 93 -17.95 -14.94 -30.23
C GLU A 93 -17.27 -13.57 -30.41
N TYR A 94 -16.89 -12.88 -29.33
CA TYR A 94 -16.29 -11.54 -29.40
C TYR A 94 -14.76 -11.61 -29.44
N GLU A 95 -14.16 -11.25 -30.58
CA GLU A 95 -12.71 -11.09 -30.71
C GLU A 95 -12.21 -9.86 -29.93
N PRO A 96 -11.26 -10.01 -28.98
CA PRO A 96 -10.69 -8.87 -28.28
C PRO A 96 -9.87 -7.96 -29.21
N LEU A 97 -10.15 -6.65 -29.18
CA LEU A 97 -9.37 -5.62 -29.91
C LEU A 97 -7.86 -5.64 -29.55
N PHE A 98 -7.51 -6.20 -28.39
CA PHE A 98 -6.15 -6.42 -27.95
C PHE A 98 -6.04 -7.78 -27.23
N GLU A 99 -4.93 -8.47 -27.41
CA GLU A 99 -4.56 -9.68 -26.66
C GLU A 99 -4.12 -9.30 -25.22
N TYR A 100 -5.05 -8.82 -24.39
CA TYR A 100 -4.76 -8.17 -23.11
C TYR A 100 -3.77 -8.91 -22.17
N PRO A 101 -3.79 -10.26 -22.03
CA PRO A 101 -2.81 -10.98 -21.21
C PRO A 101 -1.35 -10.73 -21.61
N LYS A 102 -1.06 -10.49 -22.89
CA LYS A 102 0.33 -10.34 -23.38
C LYS A 102 1.04 -9.09 -22.87
N TYR A 103 0.30 -8.14 -22.30
CA TYR A 103 0.88 -6.93 -21.71
C TYR A 103 1.25 -7.11 -20.24
N LEU A 104 0.87 -8.22 -19.60
CA LEU A 104 0.99 -8.42 -18.18
C LEU A 104 2.46 -8.62 -17.75
N LYS A 105 2.97 -7.64 -17.01
CA LYS A 105 4.34 -7.61 -16.46
C LYS A 105 4.38 -8.02 -14.99
N TYR A 106 3.31 -7.72 -14.26
CA TYR A 106 3.22 -7.95 -12.82
C TYR A 106 2.09 -8.95 -12.55
N TYR A 107 2.45 -10.13 -12.06
CA TYR A 107 1.51 -11.20 -11.70
C TYR A 107 1.59 -11.47 -10.20
N ASN A 108 0.43 -11.51 -9.55
CA ASN A 108 0.30 -11.82 -8.13
C ASN A 108 -0.97 -12.66 -7.96
N SER A 109 -0.83 -13.91 -7.52
CA SER A 109 -1.95 -14.85 -7.37
C SER A 109 -3.04 -14.26 -6.46
N TYR A 110 -2.69 -13.77 -5.27
CA TYR A 110 -3.64 -13.18 -4.33
C TYR A 110 -4.45 -12.02 -4.89
N ASN A 111 -3.87 -11.16 -5.73
CA ASN A 111 -4.57 -10.05 -6.35
C ASN A 111 -5.52 -10.54 -7.46
N VAL A 112 -5.14 -11.59 -8.20
CA VAL A 112 -6.04 -12.25 -9.18
C VAL A 112 -7.20 -12.93 -8.46
N ASP A 113 -6.91 -13.77 -7.45
CA ASP A 113 -7.88 -14.40 -6.56
C ASP A 113 -8.85 -13.38 -5.95
N PHE A 114 -8.32 -12.32 -5.33
CA PHE A 114 -9.15 -11.27 -4.72
C PHE A 114 -10.03 -10.57 -5.76
N THR A 115 -9.52 -10.33 -6.97
CA THR A 115 -10.29 -9.74 -8.08
C THR A 115 -11.43 -10.66 -8.52
N ILE A 116 -11.17 -11.96 -8.64
CA ILE A 116 -12.17 -12.98 -8.97
C ILE A 116 -13.20 -13.07 -7.84
N PHE A 117 -12.78 -13.23 -6.59
CA PHE A 117 -13.68 -13.33 -5.44
C PHE A 117 -14.52 -12.06 -5.25
N GLU A 118 -13.97 -10.84 -5.44
CA GLU A 118 -14.78 -9.61 -5.42
C GLU A 118 -15.81 -9.60 -6.56
N TRP A 119 -15.42 -9.95 -7.78
CA TRP A 119 -16.39 -10.05 -8.87
C TRP A 119 -17.51 -11.07 -8.57
N LEU A 120 -17.15 -12.26 -8.04
CA LEU A 120 -18.10 -13.29 -7.63
C LEU A 120 -19.02 -12.83 -6.48
N LYS A 121 -18.54 -12.00 -5.55
CA LYS A 121 -19.36 -11.37 -4.48
C LYS A 121 -20.47 -10.45 -4.99
N GLY A 122 -20.48 -10.08 -6.28
CA GLY A 122 -21.58 -9.34 -6.90
C GLY A 122 -22.84 -10.17 -7.10
N PHE A 123 -22.68 -11.47 -7.31
CA PHE A 123 -23.78 -12.40 -7.44
C PHE A 123 -24.22 -12.86 -6.04
N LEU A 124 -25.50 -12.70 -5.72
CA LEU A 124 -26.05 -12.93 -4.37
C LEU A 124 -26.29 -14.43 -4.09
N CYS A 125 -25.34 -15.28 -4.44
CA CYS A 125 -25.44 -16.73 -4.39
C CYS A 125 -24.87 -17.33 -3.08
N GLN A 126 -25.23 -18.57 -2.79
CA GLN A 126 -24.59 -19.36 -1.73
C GLN A 126 -23.15 -19.66 -2.16
N ARG A 127 -22.15 -19.18 -1.42
CA ARG A 127 -20.74 -19.30 -1.81
C ARG A 127 -20.22 -20.73 -1.74
N ASN A 128 -20.19 -21.39 -2.89
CA ASN A 128 -19.58 -22.69 -3.06
C ASN A 128 -18.05 -22.54 -3.25
N LYS A 129 -17.34 -22.24 -2.14
CA LYS A 129 -15.89 -21.96 -2.12
C LYS A 129 -15.03 -22.95 -2.91
N ILE A 130 -15.42 -24.22 -2.96
CA ILE A 130 -14.72 -25.26 -3.73
C ILE A 130 -14.72 -24.92 -5.22
N HIS A 131 -15.89 -24.54 -5.77
CA HIS A 131 -16.01 -24.16 -7.18
C HIS A 131 -15.52 -22.73 -7.45
N GLU A 132 -15.57 -21.82 -6.46
CA GLU A 132 -14.88 -20.53 -6.54
C GLU A 132 -13.36 -20.75 -6.75
N ASN A 133 -12.73 -21.64 -5.98
CA ASN A 133 -11.31 -21.97 -6.12
C ASN A 133 -10.99 -22.74 -7.41
N TYR A 134 -11.85 -23.66 -7.86
CA TYR A 134 -11.71 -24.28 -9.20
C TYR A 134 -11.76 -23.23 -10.32
N PHE A 135 -12.66 -22.24 -10.24
CA PHE A 135 -12.71 -21.15 -11.20
C PHE A 135 -11.39 -20.35 -11.18
N CYS A 136 -10.87 -20.01 -10.00
CA CYS A 136 -9.57 -19.34 -9.87
C CYS A 136 -8.46 -20.15 -10.56
N SER A 137 -8.27 -21.43 -10.22
CA SER A 137 -7.16 -22.23 -10.77
C SER A 137 -7.24 -22.37 -12.31
N ILE A 138 -8.44 -22.55 -12.88
CA ILE A 138 -8.64 -22.53 -14.35
C ILE A 138 -8.32 -21.15 -14.94
N PHE A 139 -8.72 -20.05 -14.28
CA PHE A 139 -8.40 -18.69 -14.73
C PHE A 139 -6.89 -18.41 -14.69
N HIS A 140 -6.21 -18.83 -13.63
CA HIS A 140 -4.75 -18.72 -13.46
C HIS A 140 -3.99 -19.48 -14.56
N GLN A 141 -4.41 -20.71 -14.88
CA GLN A 141 -3.86 -21.46 -16.02
C GLN A 141 -4.09 -20.70 -17.34
N SER A 142 -5.34 -20.27 -17.57
CA SER A 142 -5.76 -19.64 -18.82
C SER A 142 -5.06 -18.30 -19.10
N ILE A 143 -4.79 -17.50 -18.06
CA ILE A 143 -4.08 -16.23 -18.21
C ILE A 143 -2.57 -16.46 -18.37
N LEU A 144 -1.94 -17.34 -17.58
CA LEU A 144 -0.49 -17.58 -17.65
C LEU A 144 -0.07 -18.18 -18.99
N ASN A 145 -0.91 -19.02 -19.61
CA ASN A 145 -0.73 -19.55 -20.96
C ASN A 145 -0.61 -18.45 -22.05
N ARG A 146 -0.98 -17.19 -21.73
CA ARG A 146 -1.09 -16.06 -22.69
C ARG A 146 -0.31 -14.81 -22.28
N CYS A 147 0.21 -14.76 -21.06
CA CYS A 147 1.21 -13.77 -20.68
C CYS A 147 2.47 -13.94 -21.52
N ILE A 148 3.21 -12.86 -21.80
CA ILE A 148 4.57 -12.96 -22.35
C ILE A 148 5.49 -12.04 -21.57
N ASN A 149 6.66 -12.53 -21.17
CA ASN A 149 7.67 -11.74 -20.46
C ASN A 149 7.16 -11.15 -19.12
N ILE A 150 6.67 -11.99 -18.22
CA ILE A 150 6.37 -11.55 -16.85
C ILE A 150 7.67 -11.09 -16.18
N GLU A 151 7.66 -9.89 -15.59
CA GLU A 151 8.81 -9.25 -14.95
C GLU A 151 8.80 -9.42 -13.44
N GLN A 152 7.62 -9.55 -12.82
CA GLN A 152 7.45 -9.89 -11.41
C GLN A 152 6.36 -10.96 -11.22
N PHE A 153 6.68 -12.02 -10.48
CA PHE A 153 5.77 -13.14 -10.21
C PHE A 153 5.69 -13.41 -8.71
N ILE A 154 4.48 -13.32 -8.16
CA ILE A 154 4.16 -13.58 -6.76
C ILE A 154 3.12 -14.70 -6.73
N ILE A 155 3.45 -15.84 -6.11
CA ILE A 155 2.73 -17.11 -6.27
C ILE A 155 2.46 -17.80 -4.93
N ASP A 156 1.27 -18.38 -4.81
CA ASP A 156 0.86 -19.29 -3.73
C ASP A 156 0.45 -20.61 -4.39
N PHE A 157 1.15 -21.70 -4.07
CA PHE A 157 0.95 -22.98 -4.76
C PHE A 157 -0.33 -23.70 -4.31
N ASN A 158 -0.77 -23.49 -3.06
CA ASN A 158 -1.90 -24.25 -2.47
C ASN A 158 -3.22 -24.06 -3.24
N PRO A 159 -3.75 -22.83 -3.46
CA PRO A 159 -5.01 -22.66 -4.19
C PRO A 159 -4.92 -23.07 -5.66
N LEU A 160 -3.71 -23.13 -6.24
CA LEU A 160 -3.51 -23.53 -7.63
C LEU A 160 -3.52 -25.04 -7.79
N ILE A 161 -2.58 -25.75 -7.15
CA ILE A 161 -2.35 -27.18 -7.35
C ILE A 161 -3.49 -28.01 -6.72
N LYS A 162 -4.02 -27.59 -5.56
CA LYS A 162 -5.11 -28.29 -4.86
C LYS A 162 -6.43 -28.34 -5.65
N TYR A 163 -6.64 -27.38 -6.55
CA TYR A 163 -7.84 -27.27 -7.40
C TYR A 163 -7.53 -27.47 -8.89
N ASN A 164 -6.27 -27.74 -9.25
CA ASN A 164 -5.90 -28.28 -10.56
C ASN A 164 -4.66 -29.18 -10.40
N PRO A 165 -4.83 -30.49 -10.16
CA PRO A 165 -3.72 -31.44 -10.06
C PRO A 165 -2.91 -31.61 -11.35
N ASN A 166 -3.31 -30.99 -12.46
CA ASN A 166 -2.61 -30.95 -13.74
C ASN A 166 -2.21 -29.49 -14.11
N PHE A 167 -1.99 -28.62 -13.12
CA PHE A 167 -1.56 -27.24 -13.35
C PHE A 167 -0.14 -27.21 -13.94
N ASN A 168 0.04 -26.54 -15.06
CA ASN A 168 1.32 -26.42 -15.76
C ASN A 168 1.77 -24.95 -15.77
N PHE A 169 3.02 -24.68 -15.36
CA PHE A 169 3.59 -23.34 -15.42
C PHE A 169 4.31 -23.11 -16.77
N PRO A 170 3.86 -22.15 -17.61
CA PRO A 170 4.51 -21.89 -18.89
C PRO A 170 5.80 -21.08 -18.69
N ILE A 171 6.89 -21.78 -18.36
CA ILE A 171 8.21 -21.22 -18.03
C ILE A 171 8.77 -20.30 -19.13
N SER A 172 8.46 -20.58 -20.40
CA SER A 172 8.78 -19.72 -21.54
C SER A 172 8.29 -18.26 -21.37
N ASN A 173 7.19 -18.07 -20.66
CA ASN A 173 6.60 -16.75 -20.39
C ASN A 173 7.28 -16.03 -19.20
N LEU A 174 8.13 -16.74 -18.46
CA LEU A 174 8.83 -16.31 -17.23
C LEU A 174 10.33 -16.02 -17.43
N ILE A 175 10.92 -16.28 -18.61
CA ILE A 175 12.37 -16.11 -18.88
C ILE A 175 12.89 -14.67 -18.59
N LYS A 176 12.01 -13.67 -18.52
CA LYS A 176 12.35 -12.26 -18.19
C LYS A 176 11.98 -11.84 -16.75
N LEU A 177 11.82 -12.79 -15.82
CA LEU A 177 11.60 -12.47 -14.42
C LEU A 177 12.78 -11.70 -13.83
N ASN A 178 12.46 -10.55 -13.24
CA ASN A 178 13.37 -9.75 -12.41
C ASN A 178 13.06 -9.90 -10.92
N SER A 179 11.82 -10.29 -10.56
CA SER A 179 11.42 -10.57 -9.18
C SER A 179 10.58 -11.84 -9.08
N LEU A 180 10.91 -12.70 -8.14
CA LEU A 180 10.12 -13.87 -7.75
C LEU A 180 9.77 -13.80 -6.26
N THR A 181 8.54 -14.15 -5.90
CA THR A 181 8.09 -14.28 -4.51
C THR A 181 7.28 -15.57 -4.38
N LEU A 182 7.80 -16.49 -3.57
CA LEU A 182 7.15 -17.74 -3.23
C LEU A 182 6.46 -17.55 -1.88
N ASP A 183 5.14 -17.46 -1.89
CA ASP A 183 4.33 -17.42 -0.68
C ASP A 183 3.76 -18.82 -0.38
N ASN A 184 3.62 -19.14 0.90
CA ASN A 184 2.85 -20.28 1.40
C ASN A 184 3.31 -21.67 0.91
N LEU A 185 4.47 -22.11 1.41
CA LEU A 185 5.16 -23.31 0.94
C LEU A 185 4.56 -24.68 1.37
N GLU A 186 3.35 -24.69 1.95
CA GLU A 186 2.64 -25.91 2.41
C GLU A 186 2.55 -27.01 1.31
N ASP A 187 2.37 -26.59 0.06
CA ASP A 187 2.21 -27.46 -1.11
C ASP A 187 3.50 -27.60 -1.95
N LEU A 188 4.62 -27.04 -1.51
CA LEU A 188 5.89 -27.00 -2.27
C LEU A 188 6.51 -28.39 -2.48
N ASP A 189 6.07 -29.38 -1.69
CA ASP A 189 6.53 -30.76 -1.83
C ASP A 189 5.87 -31.55 -2.97
N LYS A 190 4.84 -30.98 -3.62
CA LYS A 190 4.17 -31.61 -4.77
C LYS A 190 5.03 -31.53 -6.03
N GLU A 191 4.88 -32.54 -6.90
CA GLU A 191 5.68 -32.71 -8.12
C GLU A 191 5.69 -31.45 -9.01
N ILE A 192 4.51 -30.91 -9.34
CA ILE A 192 4.33 -29.64 -10.08
C ILE A 192 5.10 -28.46 -9.46
N ALA A 193 5.20 -28.38 -8.14
CA ALA A 193 5.92 -27.30 -7.46
C ALA A 193 7.45 -27.48 -7.57
N LYS A 194 7.93 -28.73 -7.44
CA LYS A 194 9.34 -29.10 -7.62
C LYS A 194 9.81 -28.94 -9.07
N GLU A 195 8.98 -29.33 -10.04
CA GLU A 195 9.20 -29.07 -11.46
C GLU A 195 9.35 -27.56 -11.72
N PHE A 196 8.40 -26.75 -11.22
CA PHE A 196 8.48 -25.28 -11.33
C PHE A 196 9.76 -24.71 -10.70
N LEU A 197 10.16 -25.14 -9.50
CA LEU A 197 11.40 -24.66 -8.86
C LEU A 197 12.64 -25.03 -9.69
N ASN A 198 12.72 -26.27 -10.17
CA ASN A 198 13.80 -26.74 -11.03
C ASN A 198 13.88 -25.92 -12.33
N ASP A 199 12.75 -25.65 -12.97
CA ASP A 199 12.70 -24.90 -14.22
C ASP A 199 13.06 -23.42 -14.02
N ILE A 200 12.63 -22.79 -12.92
CA ILE A 200 13.13 -21.47 -12.50
C ILE A 200 14.65 -21.51 -12.31
N ALA A 201 15.18 -22.55 -11.65
CA ALA A 201 16.61 -22.74 -11.40
C ALA A 201 17.46 -23.03 -12.65
N ILE A 202 16.83 -23.34 -13.79
CA ILE A 202 17.50 -23.57 -15.08
C ILE A 202 17.33 -22.36 -16.01
N HIS A 203 16.13 -21.77 -16.07
CA HIS A 203 15.75 -20.81 -17.10
C HIS A 203 15.67 -19.35 -16.61
N CYS A 204 15.53 -19.10 -15.30
CA CYS A 204 15.35 -17.77 -14.72
C CYS A 204 16.57 -17.34 -13.91
N LEU A 205 17.67 -17.02 -14.62
CA LEU A 205 19.00 -16.74 -14.05
C LEU A 205 19.27 -15.23 -13.79
N ASN A 206 18.26 -14.37 -13.94
CA ASN A 206 18.40 -12.90 -13.86
C ASN A 206 17.46 -12.25 -12.81
N LEU A 207 17.06 -13.00 -11.79
CA LEU A 207 16.30 -12.46 -10.66
C LEU A 207 17.17 -11.44 -9.91
N LYS A 208 16.69 -10.19 -9.87
CA LYS A 208 17.22 -9.12 -9.01
C LYS A 208 16.64 -9.21 -7.60
N GLU A 209 15.41 -9.70 -7.45
CA GLU A 209 14.75 -9.88 -6.16
C GLU A 209 14.18 -11.29 -6.02
N PHE A 210 14.49 -11.97 -4.92
CA PHE A 210 13.91 -13.26 -4.57
C PHE A 210 13.37 -13.22 -3.14
N LYS A 211 12.11 -13.61 -2.97
CA LYS A 211 11.45 -13.68 -1.66
C LYS A 211 10.83 -15.04 -1.38
N ILE A 212 10.84 -15.45 -0.12
CA ILE A 212 10.31 -16.74 0.35
C ILE A 212 9.56 -16.55 1.68
N PHE A 213 8.28 -16.87 1.72
CA PHE A 213 7.42 -16.73 2.91
C PHE A 213 6.51 -17.94 3.14
N SER A 214 6.09 -18.16 4.38
CA SER A 214 5.06 -19.15 4.75
C SER A 214 3.95 -18.50 5.59
N LYS A 215 2.76 -19.10 5.60
CA LYS A 215 1.65 -18.68 6.47
C LYS A 215 1.71 -19.31 7.86
N GLU A 216 2.33 -20.48 7.97
CA GLU A 216 2.49 -21.24 9.22
C GLU A 216 3.97 -21.58 9.44
N ASN A 217 4.30 -22.12 10.62
CA ASN A 217 5.63 -22.65 10.95
C ASN A 217 5.87 -24.00 10.24
N VAL A 218 5.73 -24.01 8.91
CA VAL A 218 6.04 -25.14 8.05
C VAL A 218 7.55 -25.31 8.05
N ASN A 219 8.05 -26.27 8.83
CA ASN A 219 9.38 -26.82 8.60
C ASN A 219 9.42 -27.31 7.15
N ILE A 220 10.29 -26.74 6.30
CA ILE A 220 10.59 -27.29 4.96
C ILE A 220 11.38 -28.58 5.18
N SER A 221 10.72 -29.63 5.66
CA SER A 221 11.37 -30.84 6.17
C SER A 221 11.87 -31.76 5.06
N HIS A 222 11.44 -31.53 3.83
CA HIS A 222 11.87 -32.27 2.64
C HIS A 222 13.17 -31.69 2.07
N PRO A 223 14.33 -32.38 2.15
CA PRO A 223 15.63 -31.78 1.83
C PRO A 223 15.77 -31.33 0.37
N LYS A 224 15.23 -32.10 -0.59
CA LYS A 224 15.25 -31.74 -2.02
C LYS A 224 14.63 -30.37 -2.30
N THR A 225 13.59 -30.01 -1.55
CA THR A 225 12.87 -28.74 -1.71
C THR A 225 13.71 -27.58 -1.19
N GLN A 226 14.56 -27.80 -0.17
CA GLN A 226 15.59 -26.84 0.26
C GLN A 226 16.71 -26.72 -0.78
N GLU A 227 17.15 -27.85 -1.34
CA GLU A 227 18.19 -27.92 -2.37
C GLU A 227 17.80 -27.13 -3.63
N GLU A 228 16.59 -27.32 -4.13
CA GLU A 228 16.03 -26.56 -5.27
C GLU A 228 16.04 -25.04 -5.00
N LEU A 229 15.62 -24.59 -3.80
CA LEU A 229 15.70 -23.18 -3.40
C LEU A 229 17.14 -22.66 -3.30
N CYS A 230 18.09 -23.48 -2.81
CA CYS A 230 19.51 -23.12 -2.77
C CYS A 230 20.08 -22.97 -4.19
N ILE A 231 19.75 -23.88 -5.12
CA ILE A 231 20.21 -23.83 -6.50
C ILE A 231 19.66 -22.57 -7.21
N ILE A 232 18.41 -22.15 -6.94
CA ILE A 232 17.87 -20.88 -7.45
C ILE A 232 18.76 -19.70 -7.02
N ILE A 233 19.14 -19.62 -5.74
CA ILE A 233 19.99 -18.53 -5.21
C ILE A 233 21.41 -18.59 -5.80
N GLN A 234 22.01 -19.79 -5.84
CA GLN A 234 23.39 -19.99 -6.30
C GLN A 234 23.59 -19.63 -7.78
N LYS A 235 22.58 -19.89 -8.64
CA LYS A 235 22.68 -19.72 -10.09
C LYS A 235 22.26 -18.34 -10.62
N GLN A 236 21.83 -17.39 -9.79
CA GLN A 236 21.54 -16.04 -10.30
C GLN A 236 22.81 -15.32 -10.76
N ASN A 237 22.71 -14.57 -11.85
CA ASN A 237 23.83 -13.76 -12.35
C ASN A 237 24.07 -12.51 -11.48
N ASN A 238 23.02 -11.96 -10.85
CA ASN A 238 23.06 -10.70 -10.10
C ASN A 238 21.81 -10.53 -9.20
N LEU A 239 21.72 -11.32 -8.13
CA LEU A 239 20.65 -11.16 -7.12
C LEU A 239 20.93 -9.95 -6.20
N GLU A 240 20.13 -8.90 -6.31
CA GLU A 240 20.31 -7.63 -5.59
C GLU A 240 19.61 -7.60 -4.22
N LYS A 241 18.50 -8.32 -4.09
CA LYS A 241 17.72 -8.41 -2.85
C LYS A 241 17.23 -9.82 -2.54
N PHE A 242 17.42 -10.23 -1.29
CA PHE A 242 16.86 -11.46 -0.73
C PHE A 242 15.96 -11.16 0.47
N GLU A 243 14.84 -11.87 0.61
CA GLU A 243 13.90 -11.69 1.72
C GLU A 243 13.28 -13.04 2.12
N ILE A 244 13.42 -13.45 3.38
CA ILE A 244 12.92 -14.74 3.87
C ILE A 244 12.19 -14.56 5.21
N GLY A 245 11.16 -15.36 5.44
CA GLY A 245 10.46 -15.33 6.72
C GLY A 245 9.86 -16.64 7.21
N GLN A 246 9.15 -16.55 8.34
CA GLN A 246 8.35 -17.60 8.98
C GLN A 246 9.10 -18.94 9.17
N PHE A 247 10.26 -18.87 9.81
CA PHE A 247 11.09 -19.99 10.25
C PHE A 247 11.62 -20.91 9.12
N LEU A 248 11.54 -20.45 7.86
CA LEU A 248 12.00 -21.21 6.69
C LEU A 248 13.52 -21.21 6.49
N LEU A 249 14.29 -20.40 7.23
CA LEU A 249 15.74 -20.32 7.10
C LEU A 249 16.40 -21.56 7.71
N ASN A 250 17.29 -22.19 6.94
CA ASN A 250 18.21 -23.21 7.39
C ASN A 250 19.65 -22.84 6.97
N GLU A 251 20.64 -23.57 7.47
CA GLU A 251 22.05 -23.29 7.19
C GLU A 251 22.38 -23.38 5.69
N ASN A 252 21.81 -24.31 4.93
CA ASN A 252 22.05 -24.45 3.49
C ASN A 252 21.60 -23.20 2.71
N ILE A 253 20.38 -22.72 2.97
CA ILE A 253 19.84 -21.50 2.36
C ILE A 253 20.68 -20.29 2.77
N PHE A 254 21.10 -20.20 4.03
CA PHE A 254 21.92 -19.09 4.51
C PHE A 254 23.32 -19.07 3.88
N LEU A 255 23.98 -20.23 3.76
CA LEU A 255 25.27 -20.38 3.07
C LEU A 255 25.17 -20.08 1.57
N SER A 256 24.04 -20.40 0.92
CA SER A 256 23.83 -20.15 -0.52
C SER A 256 23.95 -18.66 -0.90
N LEU A 257 23.73 -17.74 0.05
CA LEU A 257 23.85 -16.30 -0.17
C LEU A 257 25.28 -15.86 -0.53
N GLU A 258 26.32 -16.58 -0.12
CA GLU A 258 27.71 -16.22 -0.44
C GLU A 258 28.01 -16.28 -1.95
N PHE A 259 27.27 -17.07 -2.72
CA PHE A 259 27.39 -17.10 -4.18
C PHE A 259 26.99 -15.76 -4.81
N GLN A 260 26.13 -14.99 -4.13
CA GLN A 260 25.64 -13.67 -4.55
C GLN A 260 26.38 -12.51 -3.82
N LYS A 261 27.57 -12.76 -3.28
CA LYS A 261 28.35 -11.78 -2.49
C LYS A 261 28.74 -10.48 -3.20
N HIS A 262 28.78 -10.49 -4.54
CA HIS A 262 29.08 -9.31 -5.34
C HIS A 262 27.82 -8.56 -5.82
N SER A 263 26.62 -9.11 -5.60
CA SER A 263 25.34 -8.57 -6.09
C SER A 263 24.38 -8.17 -4.98
N LEU A 264 24.35 -8.89 -3.84
CA LEU A 264 23.41 -8.63 -2.75
C LEU A 264 23.66 -7.27 -2.08
N ILE A 265 22.64 -6.41 -2.15
CA ILE A 265 22.59 -5.05 -1.59
C ILE A 265 21.64 -4.99 -0.39
N SER A 266 20.57 -5.80 -0.39
CA SER A 266 19.50 -5.77 0.60
C SER A 266 19.13 -7.18 1.08
N ILE A 267 19.12 -7.40 2.40
CA ILE A 267 18.63 -8.64 3.01
C ILE A 267 17.59 -8.35 4.10
N ILE A 268 16.50 -9.12 4.10
CA ILE A 268 15.41 -9.01 5.07
C ILE A 268 15.09 -10.39 5.67
N PHE A 269 15.08 -10.47 7.00
CA PHE A 269 14.66 -11.62 7.78
C PHE A 269 13.41 -11.26 8.61
N SER A 270 12.37 -12.09 8.54
CA SER A 270 11.08 -11.86 9.23
C SER A 270 10.56 -13.11 9.93
N PHE A 271 10.47 -13.12 11.27
CA PHE A 271 10.08 -14.29 12.07
C PHE A 271 10.98 -15.49 11.77
N THR A 272 12.28 -15.32 11.95
CA THR A 272 13.32 -16.30 11.60
C THR A 272 14.08 -16.73 12.84
N ASP A 273 14.27 -18.04 13.06
CA ASP A 273 15.14 -18.56 14.10
C ASP A 273 16.59 -18.58 13.59
N PHE A 274 17.50 -17.97 14.35
CA PHE A 274 18.94 -17.94 14.09
C PHE A 274 19.72 -18.90 14.99
N SER A 275 19.07 -19.56 15.95
CA SER A 275 19.72 -20.43 16.95
C SER A 275 20.63 -21.49 16.33
N ASN A 276 20.40 -21.93 15.09
CA ASN A 276 21.26 -22.92 14.39
C ASN A 276 21.85 -22.37 13.07
N ILE A 277 22.13 -21.07 12.98
CA ILE A 277 22.62 -20.41 11.75
C ILE A 277 24.01 -19.79 11.96
N SER A 278 25.00 -20.24 11.18
CA SER A 278 26.37 -19.74 11.25
C SER A 278 26.60 -18.49 10.40
N PHE A 279 26.92 -17.35 11.02
CA PHE A 279 27.24 -16.09 10.34
C PHE A 279 28.57 -16.07 9.56
N LYS A 280 29.32 -17.19 9.53
CA LYS A 280 30.69 -17.28 9.01
C LYS A 280 30.85 -16.80 7.56
N ASN A 281 29.93 -17.15 6.67
CA ASN A 281 30.03 -16.83 5.25
C ASN A 281 29.30 -15.51 4.91
N PHE A 282 28.35 -15.09 5.76
CA PHE A 282 27.58 -13.85 5.63
C PHE A 282 28.48 -12.59 5.63
N MET A 283 29.60 -12.63 6.36
CA MET A 283 30.60 -11.55 6.40
C MET A 283 31.14 -11.15 5.02
N ASN A 284 31.15 -12.08 4.05
CA ASN A 284 31.78 -11.91 2.74
C ASN A 284 30.88 -11.19 1.72
N LEU A 285 29.66 -10.79 2.09
CA LEU A 285 28.67 -10.16 1.21
C LEU A 285 29.00 -8.68 0.88
N TYR A 286 30.11 -8.44 0.19
CA TYR A 286 30.80 -7.15 0.02
C TYR A 286 29.90 -5.92 -0.23
N ASN A 287 28.82 -6.07 -1.02
CA ASN A 287 27.94 -4.96 -1.42
C ASN A 287 26.71 -4.76 -0.51
N LEU A 288 26.57 -5.51 0.57
CA LEU A 288 25.43 -5.43 1.48
C LEU A 288 25.35 -4.06 2.17
N ASN A 289 24.25 -3.35 1.90
CA ASN A 289 24.03 -1.95 2.27
C ASN A 289 22.85 -1.79 3.25
N TYR A 290 21.83 -2.64 3.12
CA TYR A 290 20.61 -2.62 3.92
C TYR A 290 20.37 -4.00 4.56
N LEU A 291 20.13 -4.02 5.87
CA LEU A 291 19.85 -5.25 6.61
C LEU A 291 18.69 -5.04 7.60
N ARG A 292 17.71 -5.95 7.59
CA ARG A 292 16.56 -5.92 8.50
C ARG A 292 16.32 -7.26 9.16
N PHE A 293 16.10 -7.22 10.47
CA PHE A 293 15.56 -8.31 11.28
C PHE A 293 14.22 -7.85 11.89
N TYR A 294 13.20 -8.70 11.77
CA TYR A 294 11.84 -8.39 12.21
C TYR A 294 11.22 -9.59 12.92
N GLY A 295 11.16 -9.57 14.25
CA GLY A 295 10.61 -10.66 15.06
C GLY A 295 11.44 -11.95 15.01
N CYS A 296 12.71 -11.87 14.66
CA CYS A 296 13.63 -13.01 14.64
C CYS A 296 13.92 -13.52 16.06
N ILE A 297 14.33 -14.79 16.20
CA ILE A 297 14.54 -15.46 17.50
C ILE A 297 15.96 -16.02 17.55
N ASP A 298 16.61 -15.92 18.71
CA ASP A 298 17.91 -16.55 19.02
C ASP A 298 18.17 -16.46 20.53
N THR A 299 18.38 -17.59 21.19
CA THR A 299 18.64 -17.64 22.63
C THR A 299 20.08 -18.02 22.99
N LYS A 300 20.95 -18.27 22.00
CA LYS A 300 22.32 -18.75 22.20
C LYS A 300 23.30 -17.63 22.57
N PRO A 301 24.44 -17.96 23.22
CA PRO A 301 25.45 -16.98 23.62
C PRO A 301 26.19 -16.32 22.43
N LEU A 302 26.98 -15.30 22.76
CA LEU A 302 27.41 -14.25 21.84
C LEU A 302 28.39 -14.68 20.74
N ASP A 303 29.07 -15.82 20.91
CA ASP A 303 30.24 -16.22 20.13
C ASP A 303 29.99 -16.30 18.60
N GLN A 304 28.77 -16.62 18.19
CA GLN A 304 28.36 -16.68 16.77
C GLN A 304 28.22 -15.29 16.12
N TYR A 305 27.97 -14.24 16.91
CA TYR A 305 27.87 -12.85 16.45
C TYR A 305 29.20 -12.09 16.56
N GLU A 306 30.12 -12.52 17.43
CA GLU A 306 31.47 -11.95 17.55
C GLU A 306 32.25 -11.96 16.23
N ILE A 307 31.97 -12.91 15.34
CA ILE A 307 32.65 -12.99 14.04
C ILE A 307 32.36 -11.78 13.15
N LEU A 308 31.18 -11.16 13.28
CA LEU A 308 30.71 -10.04 12.42
C LEU A 308 31.57 -8.78 12.49
N ARG A 309 32.48 -8.68 13.46
CA ARG A 309 33.56 -7.66 13.48
C ARG A 309 34.50 -7.73 12.27
N PHE A 310 34.49 -8.84 11.54
CA PHE A 310 35.24 -9.05 10.29
C PHE A 310 34.35 -8.93 9.03
N ALA A 311 33.13 -8.40 9.15
CA ALA A 311 32.27 -8.12 8.00
C ALA A 311 32.96 -7.18 7.00
N SER A 312 32.99 -7.60 5.73
CA SER A 312 33.63 -6.88 4.62
C SER A 312 32.78 -5.74 4.05
N PHE A 313 31.47 -5.77 4.32
CA PHE A 313 30.48 -4.83 3.83
C PHE A 313 30.27 -3.62 4.75
N LYS A 314 29.58 -2.60 4.24
CA LYS A 314 29.29 -1.36 4.96
C LYS A 314 27.81 -1.04 4.90
N LEU A 315 27.08 -1.45 5.95
CA LEU A 315 25.66 -1.14 6.08
C LEU A 315 25.47 0.37 6.20
N ASN A 316 24.59 0.90 5.36
CA ASN A 316 24.03 2.25 5.47
C ASN A 316 22.83 2.25 6.43
N GLU A 317 22.04 1.17 6.43
CA GLU A 317 20.79 1.06 7.17
C GLU A 317 20.64 -0.31 7.85
N LEU A 318 20.32 -0.29 9.15
CA LEU A 318 20.04 -1.46 9.97
C LEU A 318 18.69 -1.29 10.68
N ILE A 319 17.85 -2.32 10.63
CA ILE A 319 16.53 -2.34 11.29
C ILE A 319 16.42 -3.55 12.21
N LEU A 320 16.23 -3.29 13.51
CA LEU A 320 16.10 -4.27 14.59
C LEU A 320 14.74 -4.11 15.27
N ASN A 321 13.72 -4.83 14.80
CA ASN A 321 12.34 -4.67 15.27
C ASN A 321 11.78 -5.96 15.86
N TYR A 322 11.25 -5.89 17.08
CA TYR A 322 10.57 -6.97 17.82
C TYR A 322 11.36 -8.27 18.09
N ASN A 323 12.63 -8.40 17.68
CA ASN A 323 13.43 -9.63 17.80
C ASN A 323 13.46 -10.20 19.24
N PHE A 324 13.27 -11.51 19.38
CA PHE A 324 13.39 -12.26 20.64
C PHE A 324 14.79 -12.85 20.74
N TRP A 325 15.76 -11.95 20.87
CA TRP A 325 17.18 -12.25 20.95
C TRP A 325 17.69 -12.18 22.40
N ASN A 326 18.79 -12.89 22.68
CA ASN A 326 19.62 -12.63 23.86
C ASN A 326 20.01 -11.14 23.91
N GLU A 327 19.95 -10.55 25.10
CA GLU A 327 20.15 -9.11 25.34
C GLU A 327 21.47 -8.55 24.79
N ASN A 328 22.50 -9.40 24.62
CA ASN A 328 23.82 -9.00 24.15
C ASN A 328 23.94 -8.94 22.61
N ILE A 329 22.99 -9.50 21.86
CA ILE A 329 23.06 -9.60 20.38
C ILE A 329 22.85 -8.23 19.73
N GLU A 330 21.77 -7.51 20.05
CA GLU A 330 21.50 -6.18 19.46
C GLU A 330 22.61 -5.13 19.77
N PRO A 331 23.14 -5.01 21.01
CA PRO A 331 24.33 -4.20 21.28
C PRO A 331 25.54 -4.56 20.42
N THR A 332 25.76 -5.85 20.14
CA THR A 332 26.92 -6.37 19.42
C THR A 332 26.82 -6.15 17.91
N MET A 333 25.62 -6.28 17.35
CA MET A 333 25.31 -5.89 15.97
C MET A 333 25.56 -4.38 15.76
N ILE A 334 25.13 -3.55 16.71
CA ILE A 334 25.33 -2.09 16.69
C ILE A 334 26.83 -1.74 16.84
N LYS A 335 27.57 -2.43 17.72
CA LYS A 335 29.02 -2.28 17.91
C LYS A 335 29.81 -2.52 16.62
N TYR A 336 29.48 -3.58 15.86
CA TYR A 336 30.26 -3.97 14.68
C TYR A 336 29.83 -3.27 13.39
N PHE A 337 28.54 -2.99 13.18
CA PHE A 337 28.08 -2.28 11.99
C PHE A 337 28.03 -0.76 12.15
N GLY A 338 28.06 -0.23 13.37
CA GLY A 338 27.78 1.17 13.68
C GLY A 338 28.59 2.20 12.90
N THR A 339 29.85 1.90 12.59
CA THR A 339 30.77 2.87 11.96
C THR A 339 30.34 3.35 10.58
N SER A 340 29.54 2.58 9.83
CA SER A 340 29.03 2.95 8.50
C SER A 340 27.54 3.34 8.47
N LEU A 341 26.80 3.12 9.57
CA LEU A 341 25.35 3.36 9.59
C LEU A 341 25.01 4.85 9.52
N HIS A 342 24.13 5.20 8.58
CA HIS A 342 23.47 6.51 8.51
C HIS A 342 22.03 6.44 9.02
N ASN A 343 21.38 5.27 8.97
CA ASN A 343 20.04 5.02 9.51
C ASN A 343 20.05 3.79 10.43
N LEU A 344 19.45 3.90 11.62
CA LEU A 344 19.25 2.78 12.56
C LEU A 344 17.82 2.81 13.08
N THR A 345 17.13 1.67 13.07
CA THR A 345 15.81 1.52 13.70
C THR A 345 15.88 0.50 14.82
N ILE A 346 15.37 0.84 16.00
CA ILE A 346 15.27 -0.03 17.19
C ILE A 346 13.86 -0.03 17.80
N ASN A 347 13.50 -1.12 18.47
CA ASN A 347 12.23 -1.26 19.19
C ASN A 347 12.33 -0.71 20.63
N GLY A 348 11.19 -0.43 21.28
CA GLY A 348 11.15 0.12 22.65
C GLY A 348 11.76 -0.78 23.72
N LYS A 349 11.64 -2.12 23.56
CA LYS A 349 12.32 -3.09 24.42
C LYS A 349 13.85 -3.12 24.24
N SER A 350 14.35 -2.52 23.16
CA SER A 350 15.76 -2.37 22.81
C SER A 350 16.31 -1.00 23.25
N ILE A 351 15.51 -0.16 23.93
CA ILE A 351 15.99 1.07 24.54
C ILE A 351 16.53 0.72 25.93
N THR A 352 17.76 0.18 25.96
CA THR A 352 18.51 -0.19 27.16
C THR A 352 19.85 0.54 27.20
N THR A 353 20.45 0.67 28.39
CA THR A 353 21.70 1.42 28.56
C THR A 353 22.83 0.97 27.61
N PRO A 354 23.15 -0.35 27.49
CA PRO A 354 24.21 -0.80 26.57
C PRO A 354 23.95 -0.46 25.09
N ILE A 355 22.68 -0.40 24.66
CA ILE A 355 22.33 -0.06 23.28
C ILE A 355 22.55 1.44 23.02
N ILE A 356 22.06 2.32 23.91
CA ILE A 356 22.23 3.77 23.74
C ILE A 356 23.71 4.20 23.86
N GLU A 357 24.48 3.52 24.71
CA GLU A 357 25.93 3.73 24.79
C GLU A 357 26.66 3.23 23.54
N ASN A 358 26.35 2.03 23.02
CA ASN A 358 26.96 1.54 21.79
C ASN A 358 26.61 2.43 20.57
N ILE A 359 25.39 2.99 20.50
CA ILE A 359 25.06 3.99 19.47
C ILE A 359 25.92 5.25 19.65
N SER A 360 26.08 5.74 20.87
CA SER A 360 26.89 6.95 21.16
C SER A 360 28.38 6.79 20.86
N ILE A 361 28.91 5.57 21.03
CA ILE A 361 30.33 5.23 20.85
C ILE A 361 30.65 4.85 19.39
N TYR A 362 29.89 3.91 18.80
CA TYR A 362 30.23 3.29 17.52
C TYR A 362 29.49 3.89 16.32
N CYS A 363 28.27 4.41 16.49
CA CYS A 363 27.45 4.95 15.40
C CYS A 363 27.75 6.43 15.08
N LEU A 364 29.02 6.76 14.89
CA LEU A 364 29.50 8.15 14.75
C LEU A 364 28.99 8.89 13.50
N ASN A 365 28.59 8.17 12.45
CA ASN A 365 28.06 8.73 11.20
C ASN A 365 26.52 8.73 11.13
N LEU A 366 25.83 8.35 12.22
CA LEU A 366 24.40 8.10 12.24
C LEU A 366 23.58 9.39 12.07
N ILE A 367 22.88 9.50 10.94
CA ILE A 367 22.03 10.66 10.61
C ILE A 367 20.66 10.51 11.27
N THR A 368 20.01 9.35 11.12
CA THR A 368 18.68 9.05 11.67
C THR A 368 18.76 7.91 12.69
N LEU A 369 18.33 8.18 13.92
CA LEU A 369 17.87 7.14 14.85
C LEU A 369 16.34 7.10 14.82
N GLU A 370 15.77 5.93 14.56
CA GLU A 370 14.34 5.67 14.63
C GLU A 370 14.03 4.69 15.76
N MET A 371 13.08 5.06 16.61
CA MET A 371 12.74 4.32 17.82
C MET A 371 11.24 4.11 17.91
N GLU A 372 10.84 2.92 18.33
CA GLU A 372 9.50 2.68 18.82
C GLU A 372 9.43 2.89 20.34
N ILE A 373 8.39 3.56 20.81
CA ILE A 373 8.15 3.84 22.23
C ILE A 373 6.83 3.20 22.65
N SER A 374 6.95 2.34 23.65
CA SER A 374 5.85 1.64 24.32
C SER A 374 6.09 1.64 25.84
N THR A 375 5.35 0.83 26.58
CA THR A 375 5.29 0.89 28.06
C THR A 375 6.57 0.42 28.79
N ASN A 376 7.50 -0.23 28.09
CA ASN A 376 8.58 -1.03 28.70
C ASN A 376 9.99 -0.48 28.39
N ILE A 377 10.17 0.84 28.40
CA ILE A 377 11.51 1.46 28.23
C ILE A 377 12.30 1.41 29.53
N ASP A 378 13.59 1.08 29.46
CA ASP A 378 14.51 1.26 30.57
C ASP A 378 14.74 2.76 30.82
N ILE A 379 14.20 3.25 31.94
CA ILE A 379 14.34 4.66 32.35
C ILE A 379 15.80 5.00 32.67
N ILE A 380 16.64 4.01 33.01
CA ILE A 380 18.08 4.16 33.29
C ILE A 380 18.86 4.46 32.00
N ALA A 381 18.37 4.02 30.83
CA ALA A 381 18.98 4.34 29.54
C ALA A 381 18.82 5.83 29.12
N ILE A 382 17.78 6.50 29.63
CA ILE A 382 17.38 7.84 29.14
C ILE A 382 18.47 8.92 29.35
N PRO A 383 19.19 9.00 30.49
CA PRO A 383 20.32 9.92 30.68
C PRO A 383 21.49 9.78 29.70
N HIS A 384 21.58 8.69 28.94
CA HIS A 384 22.65 8.45 27.97
C HIS A 384 22.33 9.08 26.59
N PHE A 385 21.08 9.47 26.32
CA PHE A 385 20.67 10.13 25.06
C PHE A 385 21.38 11.46 24.78
N LYS A 386 21.85 12.16 25.82
CA LYS A 386 22.63 13.40 25.70
C LYS A 386 23.97 13.20 24.97
N ASN A 387 24.49 11.96 24.97
CA ASN A 387 25.76 11.60 24.35
C ASN A 387 25.64 11.32 22.83
N LEU A 388 24.41 11.22 22.31
CA LEU A 388 24.15 10.92 20.91
C LEU A 388 24.65 12.05 19.98
N LYS A 389 25.02 11.67 18.76
CA LYS A 389 25.51 12.58 17.71
C LYS A 389 24.57 12.67 16.51
N VAL A 390 23.36 12.11 16.65
CA VAL A 390 22.38 11.99 15.56
C VAL A 390 21.74 13.33 15.20
N ARG A 391 21.57 13.58 13.90
CA ARG A 391 20.91 14.78 13.38
C ARG A 391 19.39 14.69 13.50
N LYS A 392 18.83 13.49 13.32
CA LYS A 392 17.39 13.23 13.23
C LYS A 392 16.96 12.14 14.19
N LEU A 393 15.90 12.42 14.96
CA LEU A 393 15.24 11.44 15.80
C LEU A 393 13.81 11.17 15.29
N CYS A 394 13.51 9.93 14.93
CA CYS A 394 12.15 9.47 14.70
C CYS A 394 11.65 8.74 15.95
N ILE A 395 10.47 9.13 16.43
CA ILE A 395 9.76 8.47 17.54
C ILE A 395 8.41 7.99 17.02
N LYS A 396 8.18 6.68 17.05
CA LYS A 396 6.86 6.07 16.88
C LYS A 396 6.30 5.76 18.27
N VAL A 397 5.03 6.02 18.49
CA VAL A 397 4.35 5.68 19.74
C VAL A 397 3.19 4.72 19.43
N PHE A 398 3.12 3.64 20.19
CA PHE A 398 2.04 2.65 20.12
C PHE A 398 1.53 2.33 21.52
N SER A 399 0.83 3.29 22.14
CA SER A 399 0.12 3.07 23.39
C SER A 399 -1.15 2.23 23.16
N PHE A 400 -1.02 0.90 23.22
CA PHE A 400 -2.18 0.01 23.30
C PHE A 400 -2.85 0.02 24.69
N PHE A 401 -2.14 0.49 25.72
CA PHE A 401 -2.58 0.50 27.12
C PHE A 401 -2.52 1.92 27.70
N ARG A 402 -3.55 2.32 28.46
CA ARG A 402 -3.69 3.68 29.04
C ARG A 402 -2.72 4.02 30.19
N SER A 403 -1.52 3.46 30.20
CA SER A 403 -0.45 3.88 31.11
C SER A 403 0.08 5.25 30.68
N ASP A 404 0.12 6.21 31.60
CA ASP A 404 0.72 7.51 31.32
C ASP A 404 2.25 7.39 31.23
N ILE A 405 2.79 7.67 30.04
CA ILE A 405 4.24 7.67 29.75
C ILE A 405 4.79 9.10 29.60
N SER A 406 4.06 10.12 30.05
CA SER A 406 4.48 11.53 29.99
C SER A 406 5.81 11.78 30.70
N GLU A 407 6.06 11.12 31.83
CA GLU A 407 7.34 11.21 32.56
C GLU A 407 8.52 10.67 31.74
N THR A 408 8.32 9.56 31.02
CA THR A 408 9.31 9.00 30.09
C THR A 408 9.61 9.99 28.95
N PHE A 409 8.58 10.62 28.39
CA PHE A 409 8.74 11.66 27.37
C PHE A 409 9.40 12.93 27.89
N MET A 410 9.11 13.34 29.13
CA MET A 410 9.75 14.47 29.81
C MET A 410 11.25 14.21 30.02
N ARG A 411 11.61 13.03 30.54
CA ARG A 411 13.02 12.63 30.74
C ARG A 411 13.78 12.54 29.43
N LEU A 412 13.15 11.99 28.37
CA LEU A 412 13.76 11.89 27.04
C LEU A 412 13.99 13.28 26.43
N ALA A 413 13.04 14.19 26.57
CA ALA A 413 13.16 15.57 26.11
C ALA A 413 14.24 16.36 26.87
N ASN A 414 14.28 16.23 28.21
CA ASN A 414 15.29 16.85 29.07
C ASN A 414 16.72 16.36 28.77
N ASN A 415 16.88 15.12 28.26
CA ASN A 415 18.17 14.53 27.90
C ASN A 415 18.43 14.55 26.37
N LEU A 416 17.63 15.29 25.58
CA LEU A 416 17.83 15.38 24.14
C LEU A 416 19.09 16.21 23.83
N THR A 417 20.02 15.59 23.11
CA THR A 417 21.24 16.25 22.62
C THR A 417 20.94 17.36 21.61
N ILE A 418 21.61 18.52 21.75
CA ILE A 418 21.50 19.67 20.84
C ILE A 418 21.89 19.36 19.38
N ASN A 419 22.54 18.20 19.15
CA ASN A 419 22.86 17.67 17.82
C ASN A 419 21.60 17.30 17.03
N VAL A 420 20.49 16.94 17.69
CA VAL A 420 19.22 16.68 17.04
C VAL A 420 18.64 17.98 16.50
N LYS A 421 18.60 18.11 15.17
CA LYS A 421 17.98 19.25 14.46
C LYS A 421 16.63 18.91 13.87
N GLU A 422 16.36 17.62 13.63
CA GLU A 422 15.12 17.16 13.02
C GLU A 422 14.43 16.15 13.94
N ILE A 423 13.15 16.36 14.23
CA ILE A 423 12.35 15.38 14.95
C ILE A 423 11.13 14.94 14.15
N SER A 424 10.77 13.67 14.25
CA SER A 424 9.65 13.05 13.55
C SER A 424 8.82 12.22 14.51
N PHE A 425 7.61 12.67 14.83
CA PHE A 425 6.66 11.97 15.70
C PHE A 425 5.60 11.23 14.87
N TRP A 426 5.45 9.94 15.08
CA TRP A 426 4.32 9.14 14.58
C TRP A 426 3.51 8.69 15.79
N ILE A 427 2.31 9.28 15.97
CA ILE A 427 1.49 9.11 17.18
C ILE A 427 0.04 8.78 16.82
N MET A 428 -0.68 8.19 17.75
CA MET A 428 -2.15 8.12 17.74
C MET A 428 -2.75 9.45 18.20
N TYR A 429 -3.95 9.78 17.73
CA TYR A 429 -4.60 11.07 18.02
C TYR A 429 -4.87 11.37 19.51
N TYR A 430 -4.84 10.37 20.39
CA TYR A 430 -5.00 10.52 21.85
C TYR A 430 -3.67 10.71 22.60
N GLU A 431 -2.53 10.66 21.91
CA GLU A 431 -1.17 10.79 22.46
C GLU A 431 -0.62 12.23 22.29
N THR A 432 -1.45 13.20 21.92
CA THR A 432 -1.06 14.60 21.69
C THR A 432 -0.45 15.28 22.91
N SER A 433 -0.77 14.80 24.12
CA SER A 433 -0.13 15.19 25.38
C SER A 433 1.36 14.83 25.44
N LEU A 434 1.76 13.69 24.88
CA LEU A 434 3.18 13.26 24.88
C LEU A 434 4.02 14.16 23.98
N PHE A 435 3.47 14.55 22.82
CA PHE A 435 4.07 15.54 21.92
C PHE A 435 4.17 16.93 22.57
N LYS A 436 3.16 17.33 23.37
CA LYS A 436 3.20 18.55 24.20
C LYS A 436 4.35 18.51 25.20
N VAL A 437 4.37 17.50 26.08
CA VAL A 437 5.38 17.36 27.14
C VAL A 437 6.78 17.31 26.56
N PHE A 438 6.97 16.63 25.42
CA PHE A 438 8.27 16.60 24.76
C PHE A 438 8.72 17.99 24.27
N LEU A 439 7.87 18.75 23.56
CA LEU A 439 8.26 20.07 23.04
C LEU A 439 8.41 21.14 24.14
N GLU A 440 7.65 21.04 25.23
CA GLU A 440 7.82 21.95 26.38
C GLU A 440 9.20 21.75 27.04
N HIS A 441 9.68 20.50 27.13
CA HIS A 441 10.92 20.14 27.81
C HIS A 441 12.18 20.08 26.94
N CYS A 442 12.07 19.85 25.63
CA CYS A 442 13.25 19.72 24.76
C CYS A 442 13.95 21.07 24.50
N HIS A 443 15.19 20.99 24.02
CA HIS A 443 15.99 22.17 23.66
C HIS A 443 15.42 22.91 22.45
N ASN A 444 15.63 24.24 22.41
CA ASN A 444 14.94 25.13 21.48
C ASN A 444 15.69 25.29 20.14
N HIS A 445 16.33 24.21 19.66
CA HIS A 445 17.25 24.22 18.50
C HIS A 445 16.85 23.23 17.39
N LEU A 446 15.58 22.81 17.35
CA LEU A 446 15.05 22.00 16.26
C LEU A 446 14.81 22.89 15.03
N GLU A 447 15.47 22.55 13.92
CA GLU A 447 15.26 23.20 12.61
C GLU A 447 14.05 22.62 11.87
N LYS A 448 13.62 21.40 12.23
CA LYS A 448 12.50 20.71 11.58
C LYS A 448 11.70 19.84 12.54
N ILE A 449 10.38 20.03 12.51
CA ILE A 449 9.40 19.18 13.20
C ILE A 449 8.54 18.50 12.12
N SER A 450 8.39 17.19 12.23
CA SER A 450 7.48 16.40 11.41
C SER A 450 6.52 15.61 12.31
N LEU A 451 5.22 15.74 12.08
CA LEU A 451 4.18 15.09 12.87
C LEU A 451 3.25 14.28 11.95
N ARG A 452 3.03 13.02 12.32
CA ARG A 452 2.14 12.08 11.64
C ARG A 452 1.15 11.51 12.64
N ILE A 453 -0.12 11.85 12.48
CA ILE A 453 -1.17 11.47 13.43
C ILE A 453 -2.03 10.37 12.80
N HIS A 454 -2.00 9.19 13.41
CA HIS A 454 -2.90 8.10 13.05
C HIS A 454 -4.26 8.26 13.74
N CYS A 455 -5.30 8.26 12.92
CA CYS A 455 -6.69 8.46 13.30
C CYS A 455 -7.52 7.24 12.90
N ALA A 456 -8.05 6.49 13.87
CA ALA A 456 -9.12 5.53 13.61
C ALA A 456 -10.44 6.25 13.26
N GLN A 457 -10.66 7.44 13.82
CA GLN A 457 -11.72 8.39 13.51
C GLN A 457 -11.25 9.84 13.79
N PHE A 458 -12.12 10.80 13.54
CA PHE A 458 -11.80 12.22 13.40
C PHE A 458 -11.03 12.82 14.59
N LEU A 459 -9.89 13.48 14.31
CA LEU A 459 -9.34 14.51 15.21
C LEU A 459 -10.42 15.59 15.38
N ILE A 460 -10.88 15.77 16.62
CA ILE A 460 -11.75 16.89 16.99
C ILE A 460 -10.95 18.18 16.75
N GLU A 461 -11.63 19.20 16.25
CA GLU A 461 -11.11 20.55 15.93
C GLU A 461 -10.25 21.14 17.06
N SER A 462 -10.66 20.91 18.32
CA SER A 462 -9.92 21.29 19.52
C SER A 462 -8.50 20.74 19.62
N GLU A 463 -8.22 19.55 19.09
CA GLU A 463 -6.91 18.88 19.24
C GLU A 463 -5.87 19.41 18.26
N PHE A 464 -6.26 19.76 17.03
CA PHE A 464 -5.31 20.37 16.10
C PHE A 464 -4.98 21.82 16.51
N LEU A 465 -5.97 22.58 16.99
CA LEU A 465 -5.73 23.89 17.61
C LEU A 465 -4.77 23.81 18.82
N LYS A 466 -4.84 22.74 19.64
CA LYS A 466 -3.83 22.47 20.69
C LYS A 466 -2.44 22.23 20.09
N ILE A 467 -2.32 21.34 19.10
CA ILE A 467 -1.04 21.02 18.43
C ILE A 467 -0.38 22.27 17.86
N ILE A 468 -1.15 23.11 17.15
CA ILE A 468 -0.64 24.36 16.58
C ILE A 468 -0.20 25.33 17.67
N LYS A 469 -0.96 25.47 18.77
CA LYS A 469 -0.57 26.30 19.93
C LYS A 469 0.71 25.79 20.60
N ILE A 470 0.88 24.47 20.76
CA ILE A 470 2.11 23.84 21.28
C ILE A 470 3.32 24.19 20.40
N ILE A 471 3.17 24.10 19.08
CA ILE A 471 4.23 24.43 18.12
C ILE A 471 4.53 25.94 18.12
N SER A 472 3.51 26.80 18.18
CA SER A 472 3.69 28.26 18.30
C SER A 472 4.47 28.64 19.55
N ASN A 473 4.14 28.04 20.71
CA ASN A 473 4.86 28.24 21.96
C ASN A 473 6.33 27.78 21.84
N TYR A 474 6.60 26.66 21.16
CA TYR A 474 7.97 26.18 20.91
C TYR A 474 8.78 27.13 20.01
N ILE A 475 8.17 27.66 18.95
CA ILE A 475 8.79 28.64 18.04
C ILE A 475 9.19 29.91 18.81
N GLU A 476 8.29 30.41 19.67
CA GLU A 476 8.53 31.59 20.52
C GLU A 476 9.62 31.34 21.57
N LYS A 477 9.59 30.18 22.25
CA LYS A 477 10.65 29.71 23.16
C LYS A 477 12.01 29.57 22.45
N GLY A 478 12.03 29.42 21.12
CA GLY A 478 13.20 29.09 20.32
C GLY A 478 13.67 30.13 19.31
N ASN A 479 13.30 31.41 19.46
CA ASN A 479 13.75 32.52 18.60
C ASN A 479 13.67 32.20 17.09
N ASN A 480 12.58 31.53 16.66
CA ASN A 480 12.33 31.15 15.27
C ASN A 480 13.38 30.19 14.62
N ASN A 481 14.11 29.39 15.42
CA ASN A 481 15.02 28.35 14.89
C ASN A 481 14.34 27.31 13.97
N LEU A 482 13.02 27.14 14.07
CA LEU A 482 12.24 26.17 13.29
C LEU A 482 12.01 26.64 11.86
N LYS A 483 12.67 25.99 10.90
CA LYS A 483 12.60 26.30 9.46
C LYS A 483 11.49 25.53 8.75
N ILE A 484 11.29 24.26 9.11
CA ILE A 484 10.38 23.33 8.41
C ILE A 484 9.38 22.71 9.38
N LEU A 485 8.09 22.83 9.06
CA LEU A 485 7.00 22.18 9.78
C LEU A 485 6.19 21.30 8.81
N ASN A 486 6.23 19.99 9.02
CA ASN A 486 5.40 19.02 8.29
C ASN A 486 4.34 18.45 9.24
N ILE A 487 3.06 18.68 8.99
CA ILE A 487 1.98 17.99 9.72
C ILE A 487 1.15 17.19 8.71
N SER A 488 1.12 15.87 8.88
CA SER A 488 0.31 14.97 8.07
C SER A 488 -0.99 14.61 8.80
N ARG A 489 -2.08 15.29 8.39
CA ARG A 489 -3.47 15.12 8.83
C ARG A 489 -4.29 14.50 7.68
N ASN A 490 -5.52 14.05 7.97
CA ASN A 490 -6.47 13.52 6.99
C ASN A 490 -7.75 14.38 6.85
N ILE A 491 -7.76 15.60 7.41
CA ILE A 491 -8.96 16.39 7.73
C ILE A 491 -8.67 17.88 7.60
N PHE A 492 -9.65 18.62 7.08
CA PHE A 492 -9.63 20.04 6.80
C PHE A 492 -9.09 20.95 7.92
N VAL A 493 -8.54 22.08 7.49
CA VAL A 493 -7.97 23.16 8.27
C VAL A 493 -8.96 24.32 8.16
N ASN A 494 -9.58 24.71 9.27
CA ASN A 494 -10.58 25.79 9.31
C ASN A 494 -9.91 27.18 9.16
N ASP A 495 -10.72 28.23 9.08
CA ASP A 495 -10.22 29.60 8.83
C ASP A 495 -9.37 30.16 10.02
N GLU A 496 -9.52 29.66 11.26
CA GLU A 496 -8.66 29.98 12.42
C GLU A 496 -7.34 29.18 12.39
N GLU A 497 -7.42 27.88 12.11
CA GLU A 497 -6.27 26.98 11.94
C GLU A 497 -5.38 27.44 10.76
N LEU A 498 -5.98 27.97 9.68
CA LEU A 498 -5.28 28.65 8.59
C LEU A 498 -4.54 29.90 9.08
N ARG A 499 -5.23 30.79 9.80
CA ARG A 499 -4.64 32.03 10.32
C ARG A 499 -3.44 31.73 11.23
N LEU A 500 -3.54 30.74 12.10
CA LEU A 500 -2.44 30.30 12.97
C LEU A 500 -1.26 29.69 12.19
N LEU A 501 -1.52 28.98 11.09
CA LEU A 501 -0.46 28.50 10.17
C LEU A 501 0.20 29.65 9.39
N ASP A 502 -0.52 30.73 9.13
CA ASP A 502 0.02 31.96 8.51
C ASP A 502 0.78 32.83 9.52
N GLU A 503 0.36 32.87 10.79
CA GLU A 503 1.14 33.43 11.91
C GLU A 503 2.48 32.68 12.10
N ILE A 504 2.50 31.35 11.87
CA ILE A 504 3.73 30.54 11.84
C ILE A 504 4.59 30.87 10.60
N LYS A 505 3.99 31.11 9.42
CA LYS A 505 4.74 31.58 8.22
C LYS A 505 5.43 32.91 8.46
N ALA A 506 4.73 33.87 9.07
CA ALA A 506 5.27 35.20 9.35
C ALA A 506 6.52 35.17 10.26
N LYS A 507 6.68 34.11 11.07
CA LYS A 507 7.85 33.88 11.93
C LYS A 507 9.06 33.24 11.20
N GLY A 508 9.00 33.05 9.88
CA GLY A 508 10.13 32.57 9.07
C GLY A 508 10.22 31.04 8.91
N THR A 509 9.32 30.29 9.55
CA THR A 509 9.07 28.88 9.19
C THR A 509 8.40 28.82 7.81
N SER A 510 8.64 27.76 7.03
CA SER A 510 7.96 27.52 5.75
C SER A 510 7.08 26.26 5.81
N PRO A 511 5.81 26.37 6.23
CA PRO A 511 4.81 25.31 6.12
C PRO A 511 4.25 25.28 4.68
N TYR A 512 4.42 24.14 4.02
CA TYR A 512 3.63 23.83 2.81
C TYR A 512 2.15 23.70 3.17
N LEU A 513 1.27 24.22 2.31
CA LEU A 513 -0.18 24.05 2.47
C LEU A 513 -0.57 22.60 2.16
N THR A 514 -1.35 21.97 3.04
CA THR A 514 -1.86 20.59 2.87
C THR A 514 -3.10 20.54 1.96
N ASP A 515 -3.64 19.33 1.71
CA ASP A 515 -4.94 19.07 1.05
C ASP A 515 -6.05 20.03 1.51
N ASP A 516 -5.93 20.44 2.76
CA ASP A 516 -6.95 21.05 3.59
C ASP A 516 -7.13 22.55 3.34
N CYS A 517 -6.04 23.27 3.05
CA CYS A 517 -6.09 24.70 2.75
C CYS A 517 -6.70 24.96 1.36
N ILE A 518 -6.43 24.03 0.44
CA ILE A 518 -6.93 24.05 -0.94
C ILE A 518 -8.45 23.80 -1.00
N TYR A 519 -9.01 23.11 -0.01
CA TYR A 519 -10.46 23.00 0.19
C TYR A 519 -11.12 24.35 0.51
N CYS A 520 -10.53 25.15 1.39
CA CYS A 520 -11.07 26.46 1.77
C CYS A 520 -11.00 27.47 0.61
N ILE A 521 -9.95 27.44 -0.22
CA ILE A 521 -9.86 28.24 -1.45
C ILE A 521 -11.00 27.89 -2.42
N LEU A 522 -11.18 26.59 -2.72
CA LEU A 522 -12.18 26.16 -3.71
C LEU A 522 -13.62 26.39 -3.24
N ARG A 523 -13.86 26.52 -1.93
CA ARG A 523 -15.19 26.79 -1.34
C ARG A 523 -15.82 28.09 -1.82
N TYR A 524 -15.02 29.11 -2.13
CA TYR A 524 -15.49 30.37 -2.72
C TYR A 524 -16.10 30.21 -4.13
N LEU A 525 -15.88 29.06 -4.78
CA LEU A 525 -16.37 28.77 -6.13
C LEU A 525 -17.61 27.85 -6.16
N GLN A 526 -18.26 27.60 -5.02
CA GLN A 526 -19.35 26.62 -4.89
C GLN A 526 -20.49 26.79 -5.92
N GLU A 527 -20.87 28.03 -6.24
CA GLU A 527 -21.93 28.31 -7.22
C GLU A 527 -21.44 28.19 -8.69
N TYR A 528 -20.13 28.20 -8.93
CA TYR A 528 -19.50 28.16 -10.26
C TYR A 528 -19.09 26.73 -10.67
N ARG A 529 -20.10 25.85 -10.82
CA ARG A 529 -19.88 24.40 -11.00
C ARG A 529 -18.99 23.97 -12.17
N SER A 530 -19.10 24.61 -13.33
CA SER A 530 -18.25 24.27 -14.49
C SER A 530 -16.77 24.55 -14.21
N THR A 531 -16.47 25.66 -13.53
CA THR A 531 -15.12 26.01 -13.11
C THR A 531 -14.59 25.04 -12.06
N LEU A 532 -15.42 24.65 -11.07
CA LEU A 532 -15.08 23.59 -10.11
C LEU A 532 -14.76 22.24 -10.78
N PHE A 533 -15.47 21.87 -11.84
CA PHE A 533 -15.17 20.67 -12.62
C PHE A 533 -13.79 20.74 -13.30
N ASN A 534 -13.34 21.91 -13.75
CA ASN A 534 -11.98 22.07 -14.30
C ASN A 534 -10.90 21.95 -13.22
N TYR A 535 -11.16 22.42 -11.99
CA TYR A 535 -10.23 22.25 -10.86
C TYR A 535 -10.06 20.80 -10.38
N ILE A 536 -10.91 19.87 -10.82
CA ILE A 536 -10.69 18.42 -10.66
C ILE A 536 -9.39 17.98 -11.37
N LEU A 537 -9.00 18.67 -12.44
CA LEU A 537 -7.91 18.27 -13.34
C LEU A 537 -6.55 18.90 -13.02
N VAL A 538 -6.50 19.87 -12.08
CA VAL A 538 -5.27 20.63 -11.79
C VAL A 538 -4.23 19.81 -11.02
N ASN A 539 -4.61 19.22 -9.88
CA ASN A 539 -3.84 18.20 -9.17
C ASN A 539 -4.72 17.51 -8.11
N ARG A 540 -4.16 16.51 -7.40
CA ARG A 540 -4.91 15.66 -6.47
C ARG A 540 -5.50 16.40 -5.25
N LEU A 541 -4.85 17.48 -4.82
CA LEU A 541 -5.29 18.33 -3.70
C LEU A 541 -6.57 19.10 -4.12
N TRP A 542 -6.49 19.79 -5.27
CA TRP A 542 -7.58 20.57 -5.86
C TRP A 542 -8.77 19.66 -6.26
N CYS A 543 -8.47 18.45 -6.74
CA CYS A 543 -9.45 17.42 -7.05
C CYS A 543 -10.28 16.99 -5.82
N ARG A 544 -9.62 16.62 -4.73
CA ARG A 544 -10.27 16.18 -3.49
C ARG A 544 -11.13 17.30 -2.88
N ALA A 545 -10.66 18.53 -2.97
CA ALA A 545 -11.35 19.73 -2.52
C ALA A 545 -12.62 20.05 -3.35
N ALA A 546 -12.50 20.14 -4.68
CA ALA A 546 -13.60 20.52 -5.57
C ALA A 546 -14.79 19.56 -5.48
N ILE A 547 -14.54 18.25 -5.29
CA ILE A 547 -15.59 17.24 -5.20
C ILE A 547 -16.57 17.46 -4.04
N LEU A 548 -16.09 17.78 -2.84
CA LEU A 548 -16.98 18.01 -1.68
C LEU A 548 -17.96 19.16 -1.91
N LEU A 549 -17.52 20.17 -2.66
CA LEU A 549 -18.29 21.38 -2.96
C LEU A 549 -19.28 21.12 -4.10
N LEU A 550 -18.85 20.40 -5.14
CA LEU A 550 -19.72 19.96 -6.23
C LEU A 550 -20.90 19.11 -5.75
N TYR A 551 -20.75 18.36 -4.65
CA TYR A 551 -21.80 17.52 -4.06
C TYR A 551 -22.44 18.10 -2.78
N SER A 552 -22.18 19.36 -2.41
CA SER A 552 -22.78 19.99 -1.22
C SER A 552 -24.26 20.37 -1.40
N ASN A 553 -24.59 20.94 -2.56
CA ASN A 553 -25.97 21.20 -3.01
C ASN A 553 -26.11 20.81 -4.50
N PRO A 554 -26.11 19.51 -4.84
CA PRO A 554 -25.94 19.01 -6.21
C PRO A 554 -27.14 19.24 -7.12
N PHE A 555 -28.30 19.61 -6.57
CA PHE A 555 -29.56 19.77 -7.29
C PHE A 555 -29.98 21.24 -7.52
N ASN A 556 -29.10 22.23 -7.29
CA ASN A 556 -29.48 23.63 -7.48
C ASN A 556 -29.72 23.95 -8.97
N ILE A 557 -30.98 24.20 -9.35
CA ILE A 557 -31.43 24.17 -10.76
C ILE A 557 -31.16 25.50 -11.46
N HIS A 558 -29.95 25.63 -12.01
CA HIS A 558 -29.69 26.60 -13.07
C HIS A 558 -29.18 25.92 -14.35
N HIS A 559 -28.06 25.18 -14.33
CA HIS A 559 -27.47 24.62 -15.57
C HIS A 559 -26.85 23.21 -15.43
N ILE A 560 -27.64 22.14 -15.35
CA ILE A 560 -27.14 20.76 -15.48
C ILE A 560 -28.01 19.92 -16.43
N THR A 561 -27.43 19.57 -17.58
CA THR A 561 -27.86 18.48 -18.48
C THR A 561 -27.00 17.22 -18.31
N ASN A 562 -26.06 17.23 -17.37
CA ASN A 562 -25.12 16.15 -17.12
C ASN A 562 -25.65 15.22 -16.01
N TYR A 563 -26.34 14.15 -16.41
CA TYR A 563 -27.07 13.23 -15.53
C TYR A 563 -26.20 12.35 -14.62
N SER A 564 -24.87 12.45 -14.74
CA SER A 564 -23.90 11.72 -13.91
C SER A 564 -24.13 11.90 -12.40
N ILE A 565 -24.59 13.08 -11.96
CA ILE A 565 -24.83 13.38 -10.54
C ILE A 565 -26.00 12.56 -9.97
N ILE A 566 -27.10 12.40 -10.72
CA ILE A 566 -28.29 11.65 -10.27
C ILE A 566 -27.92 10.17 -10.10
N LEU A 567 -27.30 9.59 -11.12
CA LEU A 567 -26.78 8.22 -11.09
C LEU A 567 -25.83 8.02 -9.90
N THR A 568 -24.88 8.94 -9.71
CA THR A 568 -23.92 8.91 -8.59
C THR A 568 -24.59 8.88 -7.20
N LEU A 569 -25.76 9.52 -7.04
CA LEU A 569 -26.49 9.54 -5.77
C LEU A 569 -27.43 8.33 -5.59
N ILE A 570 -28.08 7.85 -6.66
CA ILE A 570 -28.88 6.60 -6.64
C ILE A 570 -28.00 5.39 -6.28
N LEU A 571 -26.76 5.36 -6.78
CA LEU A 571 -25.76 4.31 -6.51
C LEU A 571 -25.20 4.34 -5.06
N CYS A 572 -25.75 5.19 -4.18
CA CYS A 572 -25.38 5.28 -2.76
C CYS A 572 -26.49 4.84 -1.78
N LEU A 573 -27.62 4.35 -2.27
CA LEU A 573 -28.72 3.81 -1.45
C LEU A 573 -28.32 2.57 -0.64
N ASN A 574 -29.13 2.24 0.37
CA ASN A 574 -29.05 0.97 1.11
C ASN A 574 -29.61 -0.21 0.28
N LYS A 575 -29.48 -1.45 0.77
CA LYS A 575 -29.90 -2.66 0.02
C LYS A 575 -31.40 -2.71 -0.23
N ASP A 576 -32.22 -2.50 0.80
CA ASP A 576 -33.68 -2.58 0.66
C ASP A 576 -34.21 -1.49 -0.28
N GLY A 577 -33.70 -0.27 -0.12
CA GLY A 577 -33.96 0.86 -0.99
C GLY A 577 -33.57 0.57 -2.44
N LEU A 578 -32.36 0.09 -2.73
CA LEU A 578 -31.95 -0.27 -4.10
C LEU A 578 -32.74 -1.44 -4.70
N LEU A 579 -33.04 -2.48 -3.92
CA LEU A 579 -33.83 -3.63 -4.37
C LEU A 579 -35.25 -3.19 -4.75
N GLN A 580 -35.85 -2.35 -3.92
CA GLN A 580 -37.17 -1.75 -4.15
C GLN A 580 -37.14 -0.74 -5.32
N LEU A 581 -36.01 -0.07 -5.56
CA LEU A 581 -35.79 0.83 -6.72
C LEU A 581 -35.61 0.07 -8.04
N LYS A 582 -34.98 -1.11 -8.00
CA LYS A 582 -34.82 -2.02 -9.16
C LYS A 582 -36.08 -2.79 -9.50
N ASN A 583 -36.77 -3.34 -8.49
CA ASN A 583 -38.08 -3.98 -8.64
C ASN A 583 -39.11 -3.02 -9.26
N GLN A 584 -38.91 -1.72 -9.04
CA GLN A 584 -39.54 -0.66 -9.81
C GLN A 584 -38.89 -0.50 -11.18
N ALA A 585 -37.75 0.19 -11.26
CA ALA A 585 -37.27 0.80 -12.49
C ALA A 585 -36.41 -0.13 -13.37
N LYS A 586 -37.03 -1.22 -13.84
CA LYS A 586 -36.43 -2.18 -14.78
C LYS A 586 -35.80 -1.55 -16.03
N PHE A 587 -36.28 -0.39 -16.49
CA PHE A 587 -35.74 0.32 -17.66
C PHE A 587 -34.58 1.27 -17.35
N ILE A 588 -34.30 1.58 -16.08
CA ILE A 588 -33.10 2.32 -15.70
C ILE A 588 -32.04 1.26 -15.37
N ASP A 589 -30.99 1.15 -16.18
CA ASP A 589 -29.86 0.27 -15.88
C ASP A 589 -29.01 0.86 -14.73
N ILE A 590 -29.53 0.70 -13.50
CA ILE A 590 -28.85 1.03 -12.26
C ILE A 590 -27.92 -0.12 -11.93
N ASN A 591 -26.78 -0.09 -12.60
CA ASN A 591 -25.66 -0.96 -12.33
C ASN A 591 -25.00 -0.55 -10.99
N ASP A 592 -25.57 -1.05 -9.88
CA ASP A 592 -25.20 -0.88 -8.47
C ASP A 592 -23.89 -1.57 -8.05
N GLU A 593 -23.24 -2.27 -8.99
CA GLU A 593 -21.82 -2.64 -8.91
C GLU A 593 -20.92 -1.38 -8.96
N TYR A 594 -21.38 -0.30 -9.61
CA TYR A 594 -20.68 1.00 -9.69
C TYR A 594 -20.81 1.83 -8.41
N LYS A 595 -20.36 1.26 -7.28
CA LYS A 595 -20.22 2.01 -6.02
C LYS A 595 -19.26 3.19 -6.22
N PRO A 596 -19.71 4.43 -5.99
CA PRO A 596 -18.99 5.62 -6.42
C PRO A 596 -17.68 5.91 -5.66
N LEU A 597 -16.82 6.74 -6.29
CA LEU A 597 -15.46 7.06 -5.85
C LEU A 597 -15.38 7.76 -4.47
N PHE A 598 -16.43 8.48 -4.09
CA PHE A 598 -16.62 9.03 -2.74
C PHE A 598 -18.02 8.66 -2.25
N LYS A 599 -18.28 8.73 -0.93
CA LYS A 599 -19.65 8.58 -0.37
C LYS A 599 -20.47 9.84 -0.63
N TYR A 600 -20.82 10.11 -1.88
CA TYR A 600 -21.29 11.44 -2.32
C TYR A 600 -22.48 12.04 -1.53
N PRO A 601 -23.52 11.27 -1.11
CA PRO A 601 -24.58 11.81 -0.26
C PRO A 601 -24.10 12.31 1.11
N LYS A 602 -22.96 11.82 1.63
CA LYS A 602 -22.40 12.33 2.90
C LYS A 602 -21.97 13.80 2.81
N TYR A 603 -21.76 14.33 1.60
CA TYR A 603 -21.41 15.74 1.42
C TYR A 603 -22.65 16.63 1.22
N LEU A 604 -23.85 16.06 1.02
CA LEU A 604 -25.10 16.83 0.97
C LEU A 604 -25.24 17.68 2.23
N LYS A 605 -25.46 18.98 2.04
CA LYS A 605 -25.79 19.95 3.09
C LYS A 605 -27.17 20.58 2.90
N ILE A 606 -27.77 20.43 1.71
CA ILE A 606 -29.08 20.98 1.36
C ILE A 606 -29.90 19.88 0.67
N TYR A 607 -31.13 19.68 1.15
CA TYR A 607 -32.11 18.74 0.58
C TYR A 607 -33.37 19.50 0.20
N ASP A 608 -33.53 19.80 -1.09
CA ASP A 608 -34.70 20.48 -1.65
C ASP A 608 -35.52 19.47 -2.46
N TYR A 609 -36.59 18.96 -1.85
CA TYR A 609 -37.46 17.95 -2.45
C TYR A 609 -38.06 18.40 -3.80
N SER A 610 -38.40 19.68 -3.93
CA SER A 610 -38.99 20.23 -5.15
C SER A 610 -38.00 20.17 -6.32
N LYS A 611 -36.73 20.54 -6.06
CA LYS A 611 -35.66 20.50 -7.07
C LYS A 611 -35.24 19.08 -7.42
N ILE A 612 -35.12 18.21 -6.43
CA ILE A 612 -34.77 16.79 -6.62
C ILE A 612 -35.80 16.11 -7.55
N SER A 613 -37.09 16.33 -7.30
CA SER A 613 -38.18 15.76 -8.10
C SER A 613 -38.12 16.19 -9.58
N TYR A 614 -37.99 17.49 -9.84
CA TYR A 614 -37.87 18.03 -11.21
C TYR A 614 -36.67 17.47 -11.98
N VAL A 615 -35.52 17.36 -11.33
CA VAL A 615 -34.27 16.88 -11.95
C VAL A 615 -34.37 15.39 -12.32
N ILE A 616 -34.97 14.57 -11.46
CA ILE A 616 -35.22 13.14 -11.75
C ILE A 616 -36.21 13.01 -12.92
N PHE A 617 -37.32 13.76 -12.92
CA PHE A 617 -38.31 13.72 -14.00
C PHE A 617 -37.68 14.03 -15.38
N LYS A 618 -36.86 15.08 -15.47
CA LYS A 618 -36.16 15.46 -16.71
C LYS A 618 -35.12 14.44 -17.18
N TRP A 619 -34.60 13.62 -16.28
CA TRP A 619 -33.68 12.52 -16.60
C TRP A 619 -34.42 11.31 -17.16
N LEU A 620 -35.50 10.88 -16.50
CA LEU A 620 -36.30 9.74 -16.93
C LEU A 620 -36.92 9.95 -18.32
N LYS A 621 -37.39 11.18 -18.61
CA LYS A 621 -37.93 11.57 -19.92
C LYS A 621 -36.91 11.47 -21.07
N ASN A 622 -35.61 11.46 -20.76
CA ASN A 622 -34.55 11.30 -21.76
C ASN A 622 -34.02 9.86 -21.89
N LEU A 623 -34.32 8.96 -20.93
CA LEU A 623 -33.95 7.54 -20.98
C LEU A 623 -34.99 6.67 -21.69
N LEU A 624 -36.26 7.10 -21.73
CA LEU A 624 -37.37 6.35 -22.31
C LEU A 624 -38.00 7.05 -23.51
N ASN A 625 -38.11 6.31 -24.62
CA ASN A 625 -39.41 6.18 -25.27
C ASN A 625 -40.19 5.02 -24.58
N PRO A 626 -41.53 5.04 -24.59
CA PRO A 626 -42.38 4.56 -23.47
C PRO A 626 -42.57 3.02 -23.49
N VAL A 627 -43.13 2.34 -22.46
CA VAL A 627 -44.12 2.65 -21.41
C VAL A 627 -43.67 1.93 -20.12
N ALA A 628 -43.48 2.54 -18.93
CA ALA A 628 -44.41 3.17 -17.97
C ALA A 628 -45.32 2.22 -17.14
N GLU A 629 -44.76 1.52 -16.14
CA GLU A 629 -45.52 0.83 -15.06
C GLU A 629 -44.87 1.00 -13.65
N ILE A 630 -44.02 2.02 -13.49
CA ILE A 630 -42.84 1.95 -12.62
C ILE A 630 -42.83 2.96 -11.45
N PHE A 631 -44.00 3.53 -11.12
CA PHE A 631 -44.11 4.72 -10.26
C PHE A 631 -44.65 4.49 -8.83
N ARG A 632 -44.89 3.25 -8.40
CA ARG A 632 -45.67 2.91 -7.18
C ARG A 632 -44.82 2.50 -5.96
N ASN A 633 -43.85 1.62 -6.18
CA ASN A 633 -42.79 1.12 -5.28
C ASN A 633 -41.87 2.17 -4.63
N PHE A 634 -41.41 3.15 -5.45
CA PHE A 634 -40.37 4.13 -5.08
C PHE A 634 -40.68 4.91 -3.79
N ARG A 635 -41.98 5.05 -3.50
CA ARG A 635 -42.55 5.82 -2.40
C ARG A 635 -42.17 5.28 -1.01
N LEU A 636 -41.71 4.04 -0.91
CA LEU A 636 -41.25 3.40 0.33
C LEU A 636 -39.72 3.55 0.56
N ILE A 637 -38.96 3.95 -0.46
CA ILE A 637 -37.49 3.96 -0.46
C ILE A 637 -36.93 5.21 0.23
N PHE A 638 -37.41 6.38 -0.20
CA PHE A 638 -36.87 7.67 0.26
C PHE A 638 -37.23 8.01 1.72
N HIS A 639 -38.03 7.16 2.38
CA HIS A 639 -38.21 7.17 3.83
C HIS A 639 -37.08 6.44 4.59
N GLN A 640 -36.06 5.92 3.91
CA GLN A 640 -34.85 5.33 4.48
C GLN A 640 -33.55 6.04 4.03
N PHE A 641 -33.64 7.30 3.60
CA PHE A 641 -32.49 8.12 3.18
C PHE A 641 -32.10 9.15 4.25
#